data_AF-A0A2N2LZH2-F1
#
_entry.id   AF-A0A2N2LZH2-F1
#
_cell.length_a   1.000
_cell.length_b   1.000
_cell.length_c   1.000
_cell.angle_alpha   90.00
_cell.angle_beta   90.00
_cell.angle_gamma   90.00
#
_symmetry.space_group_name_H-M   'P 1'
#
loop_
_entity.id
_entity.type
_entity.pdbx_description
1 polymer ?
#
loop_
_entity_poly.entity_id
_entity_poly.type
_entity_poly.pdbx_seq_one_letter_code
_entity_poly.pdbx_strand_id
1 'polypeptide(L)'
;MKQLLQNIRDGKAEVVDLPIPVVKPGYVLVRNQASVVSAGTERMVVSFAEKNLLGKAQSRPDLVKQVLDKAKREGIIPTLEAAFNRLDQPMALGYSSAGIVENVGADVKDITPGMRVACAGGGFATHSEYVVVPKNLVVPFSEKISFEEAAFTTLGAISLQGFRLANPQVGDLVAIIGLGLLGCLMADIAKAAGCKVIGIDLDPERVKFANQNGIIASLRENAISQSQTFTKNKGFDSVFICADTKSNDPVDLAGMISRDRGIVVALGAVGLEIPRKNYYEKEISFLISRSYGPGRYDINYEENGIDYPYGYVRWTEGRNLEAVVSLLEEEKINVKPLITHRFPIEEGVKAYDVITGKNTMPFMGVVITYKSVENYEKNYEKNRVVIRSNARPLTNTVNVGVLGAGLYASSVFLPVIKKATGINSVGICSAKGLNASHAAKKYGYEYACTEENEILDDPNINVAVILTRHADHPRQIIRALNNGKHVYCEKPLSIDEDSLQKIRSTYNESDTILMVGFNRRFSPFVMKIKEFLSGNSEPIYLNYRVNAGLLPLNHWLHDPNVGGGRIIGEACHFIDLLQYITGKSPVSVRSFGLPDLGKYNEDNVNMVFTFEDGSIGTVEYLSNGDKSCPKEYLEIFTGGKIVQLDDFKKLSLIENNKRKEFKSPFRQDKGHANSWNAFVENIRNGDESPISFSDIWNGAQACFSAVRSLREQKSIQIDLYK
;
A
#
# COMPACT_ATOMS: atom_id res chain seq x y z
N MET A 1 0.77 -21.09 -1.13
CA MET A 1 2.17 -20.65 -1.21
C MET A 1 2.64 -20.21 0.16
N LYS A 2 3.89 -20.54 0.52
CA LYS A 2 4.51 -20.12 1.78
C LYS A 2 5.15 -18.74 1.63
N GLN A 3 4.99 -17.92 2.66
CA GLN A 3 5.62 -16.61 2.76
C GLN A 3 6.07 -16.35 4.19
N LEU A 4 7.25 -15.74 4.35
CA LEU A 4 7.76 -15.29 5.62
C LEU A 4 7.26 -13.87 5.94
N LEU A 5 6.64 -13.72 7.10
CA LEU A 5 6.03 -12.48 7.57
C LEU A 5 6.58 -12.06 8.92
N GLN A 6 6.52 -10.76 9.19
CA GLN A 6 6.78 -10.16 10.48
C GLN A 6 5.50 -9.54 11.04
N ASN A 7 5.06 -10.00 12.20
CA ASN A 7 3.97 -9.36 12.93
C ASN A 7 4.51 -8.12 13.65
N ILE A 8 3.97 -6.94 13.30
CA ILE A 8 4.40 -5.66 13.89
C ILE A 8 3.84 -5.49 15.30
N ARG A 9 2.74 -6.15 15.66
CA ARG A 9 2.10 -6.02 16.98
C ARG A 9 2.95 -6.67 18.06
N ASP A 10 3.31 -7.95 17.88
CA ASP A 10 3.98 -8.77 18.90
C ASP A 10 5.46 -9.09 18.58
N GLY A 11 5.95 -8.69 17.40
CA GLY A 11 7.35 -8.89 17.02
C GLY A 11 7.68 -10.31 16.56
N LYS A 12 6.69 -11.21 16.40
CA LYS A 12 6.96 -12.58 15.95
C LYS A 12 7.10 -12.68 14.43
N ALA A 13 8.14 -13.38 13.99
CA ALA A 13 8.27 -13.83 12.61
C ALA A 13 7.56 -15.19 12.44
N GLU A 14 6.84 -15.37 11.34
CA GLU A 14 6.13 -16.61 11.03
C GLU A 14 6.15 -16.92 9.54
N VAL A 15 6.18 -18.21 9.20
CA VAL A 15 5.95 -18.71 7.84
C VAL A 15 4.48 -19.08 7.74
N VAL A 16 3.76 -18.53 6.77
CA VAL A 16 2.32 -18.75 6.59
C VAL A 16 1.98 -19.24 5.20
N ASP A 17 0.90 -20.02 5.11
CA ASP A 17 0.27 -20.39 3.85
C ASP A 17 -0.71 -19.30 3.38
N LEU A 18 -0.51 -18.84 2.15
CA LEU A 18 -1.27 -17.81 1.45
C LEU A 18 -1.69 -18.29 0.05
N PRO A 19 -2.79 -17.78 -0.51
CA PRO A 19 -3.12 -18.03 -1.92
C PRO A 19 -2.09 -17.35 -2.84
N ILE A 20 -1.88 -17.92 -4.04
CA ILE A 20 -0.94 -17.35 -5.01
C ILE A 20 -1.48 -16.01 -5.53
N PRO A 21 -0.70 -14.91 -5.50
CA PRO A 21 -1.14 -13.60 -5.97
C PRO A 21 -1.41 -13.61 -7.47
N VAL A 22 -2.37 -12.78 -7.90
CA VAL A 22 -2.74 -12.63 -9.31
C VAL A 22 -1.88 -11.57 -9.97
N VAL A 23 -1.42 -11.86 -11.20
CA VAL A 23 -0.67 -10.90 -12.02
C VAL A 23 -1.61 -9.83 -12.56
N LYS A 24 -1.20 -8.57 -12.51
CA LYS A 24 -1.92 -7.42 -13.07
C LYS A 24 -1.13 -6.80 -14.22
N PRO A 25 -1.74 -5.92 -15.05
CA PRO A 25 -1.01 -5.19 -16.06
C PRO A 25 0.22 -4.46 -15.47
N GLY A 26 1.35 -4.53 -16.17
CA GLY A 26 2.65 -3.95 -15.82
C GLY A 26 3.52 -4.85 -14.95
N TYR A 27 3.03 -6.02 -14.55
CA TYR A 27 3.66 -6.88 -13.54
C TYR A 27 3.95 -8.29 -14.05
N VAL A 28 4.83 -8.98 -13.35
CA VAL A 28 5.32 -10.32 -13.63
C VAL A 28 5.13 -11.18 -12.39
N LEU A 29 4.48 -12.33 -12.55
CA LEU A 29 4.41 -13.37 -11.52
C LEU A 29 5.65 -14.26 -11.64
N VAL A 30 6.44 -14.33 -10.57
CA VAL A 30 7.69 -15.10 -10.51
C VAL A 30 7.60 -16.12 -9.39
N ARG A 31 7.91 -17.38 -9.70
CA ARG A 31 8.12 -18.42 -8.71
C ARG A 31 9.58 -18.41 -8.26
N ASN A 32 9.81 -17.96 -7.03
CA ASN A 32 11.16 -17.85 -6.48
C ASN A 32 11.83 -19.22 -6.37
N GLN A 33 13.12 -19.24 -6.67
CA GLN A 33 14.04 -20.37 -6.45
C GLN A 33 15.05 -20.05 -5.35
N ALA A 34 15.41 -18.78 -5.19
CA ALA A 34 16.20 -18.28 -4.08
C ALA A 34 15.81 -16.84 -3.72
N SER A 35 16.02 -16.47 -2.46
CA SER A 35 16.00 -15.07 -2.02
C SER A 35 17.07 -14.83 -0.97
N VAL A 36 17.56 -13.61 -0.85
CA VAL A 36 18.67 -13.28 0.06
C VAL A 36 18.20 -12.34 1.16
N VAL A 37 18.57 -12.68 2.39
CA VAL A 37 18.25 -11.94 3.60
C VAL A 37 19.32 -10.88 3.83
N SER A 38 18.93 -9.61 3.81
CA SER A 38 19.84 -8.50 4.09
C SER A 38 19.83 -8.13 5.56
N ALA A 39 20.85 -8.54 6.29
CA ALA A 39 20.89 -8.36 7.74
C ALA A 39 20.83 -6.90 8.21
N GLY A 40 21.30 -5.91 7.44
CA GLY A 40 21.18 -4.50 7.86
C GLY A 40 19.73 -4.02 7.82
N THR A 41 19.15 -3.98 6.62
CA THR A 41 17.78 -3.48 6.42
C THR A 41 16.74 -4.32 7.16
N GLU A 42 16.83 -5.65 7.09
CA GLU A 42 15.80 -6.52 7.67
C GLU A 42 15.89 -6.59 9.20
N ARG A 43 17.09 -6.49 9.80
CA ARG A 43 17.22 -6.36 11.26
C ARG A 43 16.62 -5.06 11.76
N MET A 44 16.73 -3.95 11.02
CA MET A 44 16.06 -2.69 11.40
C MET A 44 14.53 -2.88 11.45
N VAL A 45 13.98 -3.57 10.46
CA VAL A 45 12.55 -3.88 10.35
C VAL A 45 12.08 -4.76 11.52
N VAL A 46 12.83 -5.82 11.83
CA VAL A 46 12.51 -6.76 12.92
C VAL A 46 12.68 -6.10 14.29
N SER A 47 13.79 -5.40 14.52
CA SER A 47 14.05 -4.70 15.79
C SER A 47 13.03 -3.61 16.08
N PHE A 48 12.44 -2.97 15.06
CA PHE A 48 11.30 -2.09 15.23
C PHE A 48 10.04 -2.86 15.65
N ALA A 49 9.76 -4.01 15.03
CA ALA A 49 8.61 -4.84 15.34
C ALA A 49 8.65 -5.42 16.77
N GLU A 50 9.84 -5.77 17.28
CA GLU A 50 10.03 -6.33 18.62
C GLU A 50 9.91 -5.31 19.76
N LYS A 51 9.95 -4.00 19.48
CA LYS A 51 9.77 -2.97 20.50
C LYS A 51 8.38 -3.05 21.12
N ASN A 52 8.31 -2.80 22.44
CA ASN A 52 7.03 -2.55 23.10
C ASN A 52 6.37 -1.26 22.55
N LEU A 53 5.09 -1.02 22.90
CA LEU A 53 4.34 0.14 22.38
C LEU A 53 5.03 1.48 22.67
N LEU A 54 5.65 1.64 23.84
CA LEU A 54 6.38 2.85 24.20
C LEU A 54 7.63 3.04 23.33
N GLY A 55 8.41 1.99 23.12
CA GLY A 55 9.58 2.00 22.25
C GLY A 55 9.22 2.27 20.79
N LYS A 56 8.10 1.72 20.30
CA LYS A 56 7.56 2.02 18.96
C LYS A 56 7.20 3.49 18.85
N ALA A 57 6.47 4.03 19.82
CA ALA A 57 6.09 5.43 19.89
C ALA A 57 7.31 6.38 19.89
N GLN A 58 8.33 6.09 20.71
CA GLN A 58 9.57 6.88 20.76
C GLN A 58 10.33 6.87 19.44
N SER A 59 10.35 5.74 18.72
CA SER A 59 11.06 5.65 17.44
C SER A 59 10.34 6.30 16.26
N ARG A 60 9.05 6.61 16.41
CA ARG A 60 8.21 7.23 15.38
C ARG A 60 7.37 8.37 15.96
N PRO A 61 8.01 9.46 16.44
CA PRO A 61 7.30 10.59 17.04
C PRO A 61 6.35 11.28 16.05
N ASP A 62 6.65 11.19 14.75
CA ASP A 62 5.79 11.63 13.65
C ASP A 62 4.44 10.89 13.64
N LEU A 63 4.45 9.57 13.79
CA LEU A 63 3.23 8.76 13.84
C LEU A 63 2.45 9.00 15.13
N VAL A 64 3.14 9.21 16.25
CA VAL A 64 2.50 9.56 17.53
C VAL A 64 1.75 10.89 17.40
N LYS A 65 2.36 11.90 16.78
CA LYS A 65 1.71 13.18 16.49
C LYS A 65 0.46 12.98 15.64
N GLN A 66 0.54 12.18 14.57
CA GLN A 66 -0.62 11.85 13.74
C GLN A 66 -1.74 11.15 14.52
N VAL A 67 -1.40 10.24 15.44
CA VAL A 67 -2.38 9.56 16.31
C VAL A 67 -3.02 10.56 17.27
N LEU A 68 -2.27 11.46 17.90
CA LEU A 68 -2.81 12.49 18.79
C LEU A 68 -3.74 13.46 18.05
N ASP A 69 -3.34 13.91 16.86
CA ASP A 69 -4.15 14.79 16.03
C ASP A 69 -5.43 14.08 15.57
N LYS A 70 -5.36 12.79 15.23
CA LYS A 70 -6.52 11.97 14.92
C LYS A 70 -7.44 11.78 16.13
N ALA A 71 -6.89 11.57 17.33
CA ALA A 71 -7.66 11.41 18.57
C ALA A 71 -8.47 12.65 18.91
N LYS A 72 -7.88 13.85 18.74
CA LYS A 72 -8.60 15.12 18.90
C LYS A 72 -9.76 15.26 17.93
N ARG A 73 -9.57 14.79 16.69
CA ARG A 73 -10.55 14.93 15.60
C ARG A 73 -11.66 13.89 15.62
N GLU A 74 -11.33 12.61 15.76
CA GLU A 74 -12.27 11.49 15.60
C GLU A 74 -12.67 10.85 16.94
N GLY A 75 -12.01 11.24 18.03
CA GLY A 75 -12.17 10.65 19.36
C GLY A 75 -11.06 9.63 19.66
N ILE A 76 -10.87 9.35 20.95
CA ILE A 76 -9.78 8.48 21.44
C ILE A 76 -10.01 7.03 21.00
N ILE A 77 -11.23 6.51 21.15
CA ILE A 77 -11.52 5.09 20.88
C ILE A 77 -11.29 4.71 19.40
N PRO A 78 -11.88 5.40 18.39
CA PRO A 78 -11.68 5.03 16.99
C PRO A 78 -10.22 5.21 16.55
N THR A 79 -9.51 6.15 17.16
CA THR A 79 -8.10 6.41 16.89
C THR A 79 -7.21 5.29 17.41
N LEU A 80 -7.45 4.83 18.64
CA LEU A 80 -6.74 3.67 19.19
C LEU A 80 -7.03 2.42 18.37
N GLU A 81 -8.30 2.17 18.01
CA GLU A 81 -8.67 1.04 17.14
C GLU A 81 -7.95 1.09 15.79
N ALA A 82 -7.87 2.26 15.15
CA ALA A 82 -7.16 2.43 13.89
C ALA A 82 -5.63 2.23 14.03
N ALA A 83 -5.04 2.73 15.12
CA ALA A 83 -3.61 2.54 15.39
C ALA A 83 -3.28 1.06 15.64
N PHE A 84 -4.08 0.37 16.46
CA PHE A 84 -3.91 -1.06 16.71
C PHE A 84 -4.17 -1.89 15.45
N ASN A 85 -5.19 -1.57 14.64
CA ASN A 85 -5.42 -2.26 13.38
C ASN A 85 -4.27 -2.10 12.39
N ARG A 86 -3.56 -0.96 12.41
CA ARG A 86 -2.35 -0.76 11.59
C ARG A 86 -1.16 -1.58 12.10
N LEU A 87 -1.01 -1.70 13.42
CA LEU A 87 0.02 -2.55 14.04
C LEU A 87 -0.26 -4.05 13.86
N ASP A 88 -1.53 -4.43 13.74
CA ASP A 88 -1.96 -5.81 13.50
C ASP A 88 -1.68 -6.28 12.06
N GLN A 89 -1.45 -5.37 11.10
CA GLN A 89 -1.17 -5.76 9.72
C GLN A 89 0.19 -6.47 9.64
N PRO A 90 0.23 -7.67 9.05
CA PRO A 90 1.48 -8.37 8.84
C PRO A 90 2.32 -7.66 7.79
N MET A 91 3.63 -7.71 7.97
CA MET A 91 4.59 -7.14 7.04
C MET A 91 5.32 -8.25 6.30
N ALA A 92 5.28 -8.18 4.98
CA ALA A 92 6.09 -9.06 4.15
C ALA A 92 7.57 -8.71 4.28
N LEU A 93 8.39 -9.74 4.47
CA LEU A 93 9.83 -9.63 4.62
C LEU A 93 10.55 -9.90 3.28
N GLY A 94 11.75 -9.35 3.12
CA GLY A 94 12.57 -9.50 1.90
C GLY A 94 12.31 -8.45 0.82
N TYR A 95 13.32 -8.25 -0.02
CA TYR A 95 13.29 -7.30 -1.14
C TYR A 95 14.19 -7.69 -2.33
N SER A 96 14.78 -8.88 -2.31
CA SER A 96 15.69 -9.38 -3.33
C SER A 96 15.54 -10.88 -3.50
N SER A 97 15.11 -11.31 -4.68
CA SER A 97 14.89 -12.72 -5.00
C SER A 97 15.26 -13.04 -6.44
N ALA A 98 15.32 -14.31 -6.78
CA ALA A 98 15.47 -14.78 -8.15
C ALA A 98 14.62 -16.02 -8.35
N GLY A 99 14.05 -16.15 -9.55
CA GLY A 99 13.08 -17.19 -9.84
C GLY A 99 12.79 -17.36 -11.32
N ILE A 100 11.73 -18.12 -11.59
CA ILE A 100 11.25 -18.41 -12.94
C ILE A 100 9.94 -17.66 -13.15
N VAL A 101 9.80 -17.01 -14.31
CA VAL A 101 8.56 -16.33 -14.68
C VAL A 101 7.46 -17.37 -14.92
N GLU A 102 6.35 -17.23 -14.20
CA GLU A 102 5.17 -18.10 -14.31
C GLU A 102 4.11 -17.49 -15.21
N ASN A 103 3.87 -16.18 -15.06
CA ASN A 103 2.87 -15.45 -15.82
C ASN A 103 3.23 -13.97 -15.93
N VAL A 104 2.68 -13.28 -16.92
CA VAL A 104 2.93 -11.86 -17.19
C VAL A 104 1.62 -11.10 -17.41
N GLY A 105 1.60 -9.83 -17.02
CA GLY A 105 0.50 -8.92 -17.33
C GLY A 105 0.39 -8.66 -18.84
N ALA A 106 -0.81 -8.30 -19.31
CA ALA A 106 -1.14 -8.20 -20.73
C ALA A 106 -0.26 -7.21 -21.55
N ASP A 107 0.33 -6.22 -20.89
CA ASP A 107 1.16 -5.15 -21.45
C ASP A 107 2.67 -5.36 -21.24
N VAL A 108 3.09 -6.49 -20.64
CA VAL A 108 4.49 -6.89 -20.52
C VAL A 108 4.88 -7.71 -21.75
N LYS A 109 5.77 -7.17 -22.58
CA LYS A 109 6.17 -7.80 -23.85
C LYS A 109 7.58 -8.39 -23.83
N ASP A 110 8.48 -7.82 -23.03
CA ASP A 110 9.91 -8.13 -23.05
C ASP A 110 10.30 -9.28 -22.08
N ILE A 111 9.32 -9.82 -21.36
CA ILE A 111 9.48 -10.91 -20.40
C ILE A 111 8.42 -11.96 -20.72
N THR A 112 8.81 -13.23 -20.79
CA THR A 112 7.91 -14.36 -21.08
C THR A 112 7.98 -15.44 -20.01
N PRO A 113 6.90 -16.23 -19.80
CA PRO A 113 6.94 -17.41 -18.94
C PRO A 113 8.11 -18.35 -19.27
N GLY A 114 8.70 -18.95 -18.23
CA GLY A 114 9.87 -19.82 -18.31
C GLY A 114 11.22 -19.10 -18.19
N MET A 115 11.28 -17.77 -18.36
CA MET A 115 12.54 -17.03 -18.21
C MET A 115 13.05 -17.04 -16.76
N ARG A 116 14.38 -17.09 -16.60
CA ARG A 116 15.04 -16.91 -15.30
C ARG A 116 15.23 -15.43 -15.06
N VAL A 117 14.78 -14.93 -13.91
CA VAL A 117 14.79 -13.50 -13.61
C VAL A 117 15.24 -13.20 -12.18
N ALA A 118 16.03 -12.15 -12.02
CA ALA A 118 16.31 -11.51 -10.75
C ALA A 118 15.25 -10.44 -10.48
N CYS A 119 14.79 -10.35 -9.24
CA CYS A 119 13.69 -9.49 -8.82
C CYS A 119 14.14 -8.58 -7.67
N ALA A 120 13.68 -7.32 -7.72
CA ALA A 120 13.93 -6.31 -6.71
C ALA A 120 12.62 -5.71 -6.15
N GLY A 121 12.76 -4.94 -5.07
CA GLY A 121 11.69 -4.09 -4.55
C GLY A 121 11.15 -4.55 -3.20
N GLY A 122 11.21 -3.66 -2.21
CA GLY A 122 10.61 -3.90 -0.90
C GLY A 122 9.09 -4.00 -1.00
N GLY A 123 8.53 -5.11 -0.55
CA GLY A 123 7.10 -5.43 -0.72
C GLY A 123 6.74 -6.04 -2.08
N PHE A 124 7.71 -6.24 -2.98
CA PHE A 124 7.56 -6.96 -4.24
C PHE A 124 8.38 -8.26 -4.22
N ALA A 125 9.71 -8.18 -4.23
CA ALA A 125 10.63 -9.32 -4.21
C ALA A 125 10.82 -9.89 -2.77
N THR A 126 9.71 -10.32 -2.18
CA THR A 126 9.63 -10.80 -0.79
C THR A 126 10.08 -12.25 -0.63
N HIS A 127 10.37 -12.66 0.61
CA HIS A 127 10.69 -14.04 0.99
C HIS A 127 9.44 -14.92 0.92
N SER A 128 9.11 -15.33 -0.29
CA SER A 128 7.86 -15.99 -0.66
C SER A 128 8.10 -16.99 -1.79
N GLU A 129 7.33 -18.09 -1.85
CA GLU A 129 7.40 -19.02 -2.98
C GLU A 129 7.00 -18.35 -4.32
N TYR A 130 6.06 -17.40 -4.28
CA TYR A 130 5.64 -16.62 -5.45
C TYR A 130 5.61 -15.13 -5.13
N VAL A 131 6.03 -14.32 -6.09
CA VAL A 131 6.05 -12.85 -5.99
C VAL A 131 5.47 -12.23 -7.25
N VAL A 132 4.76 -11.11 -7.11
CA VAL A 132 4.27 -10.29 -8.23
C VAL A 132 5.07 -8.99 -8.22
N VAL A 133 5.88 -8.80 -9.25
CA VAL A 133 6.91 -7.76 -9.31
C VAL A 133 6.66 -6.88 -10.54
N PRO A 134 6.74 -5.55 -10.42
CA PRO A 134 6.62 -4.68 -11.59
C PRO A 134 7.72 -4.93 -12.62
N LYS A 135 7.41 -4.77 -13.90
CA LYS A 135 8.33 -5.13 -15.01
C LYS A 135 9.70 -4.44 -14.93
N ASN A 136 9.75 -3.18 -14.45
CA ASN A 136 11.01 -2.41 -14.35
C ASN A 136 11.92 -2.87 -13.19
N LEU A 137 11.45 -3.77 -12.33
CA LEU A 137 12.17 -4.37 -11.21
C LEU A 137 12.51 -5.85 -11.44
N VAL A 138 12.37 -6.33 -12.68
CA VAL A 138 12.64 -7.71 -13.09
C VAL A 138 13.69 -7.71 -14.19
N VAL A 139 14.76 -8.47 -14.01
CA VAL A 139 15.86 -8.55 -14.97
C VAL A 139 16.15 -10.00 -15.34
N PRO A 140 16.09 -10.36 -16.63
CA PRO A 140 16.48 -11.69 -17.11
C PRO A 140 17.96 -12.01 -16.88
N PHE A 141 18.26 -13.27 -16.67
CA PHE A 141 19.64 -13.77 -16.63
C PHE A 141 19.77 -15.16 -17.26
N SER A 142 20.97 -15.52 -17.70
CA SER A 142 21.25 -16.78 -18.39
C SER A 142 21.51 -17.96 -17.44
N GLU A 143 21.75 -19.15 -18.00
CA GLU A 143 22.12 -20.34 -17.22
C GLU A 143 23.52 -20.27 -16.61
N LYS A 144 24.33 -19.26 -16.95
CA LYS A 144 25.70 -19.09 -16.44
C LYS A 144 25.78 -18.89 -14.93
N ILE A 145 24.77 -18.29 -14.32
CA ILE A 145 24.71 -18.05 -12.88
C ILE A 145 23.54 -18.80 -12.23
N SER A 146 23.72 -19.23 -10.98
CA SER A 146 22.66 -19.88 -10.21
C SER A 146 21.59 -18.88 -9.74
N PHE A 147 20.43 -19.40 -9.33
CA PHE A 147 19.39 -18.56 -8.70
C PHE A 147 19.88 -17.94 -7.38
N GLU A 148 20.72 -18.65 -6.62
CA GLU A 148 21.29 -18.10 -5.38
C GLU A 148 22.18 -16.90 -5.67
N GLU A 149 22.99 -16.95 -6.74
CA GLU A 149 23.82 -15.82 -7.17
C GLU A 149 22.95 -14.65 -7.65
N ALA A 150 21.98 -14.92 -8.53
CA ALA A 150 21.08 -13.91 -9.05
C ALA A 150 20.23 -13.22 -7.96
N ALA A 151 19.96 -13.89 -6.83
CA ALA A 151 19.27 -13.28 -5.69
C ALA A 151 20.04 -12.11 -5.07
N PHE A 152 21.37 -12.00 -5.27
CA PHE A 152 22.19 -10.87 -4.80
C PHE A 152 22.11 -9.64 -5.71
N THR A 153 21.42 -9.70 -6.85
CA THR A 153 21.38 -8.60 -7.84
C THR A 153 20.94 -7.27 -7.23
N THR A 154 19.91 -7.24 -6.38
CA THR A 154 19.45 -5.99 -5.73
C THR A 154 20.49 -5.43 -4.76
N LEU A 155 21.18 -6.29 -4.01
CA LEU A 155 22.26 -5.87 -3.11
C LEU A 155 23.44 -5.30 -3.90
N GLY A 156 23.81 -5.94 -5.00
CA GLY A 156 24.84 -5.44 -5.92
C GLY A 156 24.43 -4.11 -6.54
N ALA A 157 23.15 -3.92 -6.86
CA ALA A 157 22.66 -2.67 -7.44
C ALA A 157 22.70 -1.50 -6.45
N ILE A 158 22.50 -1.78 -5.15
CA ILE A 158 22.70 -0.78 -4.08
C ILE A 158 24.17 -0.36 -4.01
N SER A 159 25.10 -1.32 -4.03
CA SER A 159 26.53 -1.03 -4.05
C SER A 159 26.93 -0.27 -5.33
N LEU A 160 26.43 -0.70 -6.50
CA LEU A 160 26.74 -0.08 -7.79
C LEU A 160 26.21 1.36 -7.88
N GLN A 161 25.03 1.64 -7.34
CA GLN A 161 24.51 2.99 -7.28
C GLN A 161 25.40 3.90 -6.42
N GLY A 162 25.84 3.43 -5.26
CA GLY A 162 26.79 4.15 -4.42
C GLY A 162 28.08 4.44 -5.17
N PHE A 163 28.62 3.43 -5.86
CA PHE A 163 29.83 3.54 -6.69
C PHE A 163 29.69 4.62 -7.77
N ARG A 164 28.57 4.62 -8.51
CA ARG A 164 28.29 5.59 -9.58
C ARG A 164 28.18 7.03 -9.08
N LEU A 165 27.67 7.26 -7.87
CA LEU A 165 27.57 8.60 -7.29
C LEU A 165 28.93 9.25 -7.05
N ALA A 166 29.96 8.45 -6.74
CA ALA A 166 31.31 8.97 -6.57
C ALA A 166 32.03 9.24 -7.90
N ASN A 167 31.47 8.79 -9.04
CA ASN A 167 32.07 8.90 -10.36
C ASN A 167 33.58 8.52 -10.45
N PRO A 168 33.98 7.37 -9.87
CA PRO A 168 35.38 6.96 -9.82
C PRO A 168 35.93 6.65 -11.22
N GLN A 169 37.22 6.89 -11.40
CA GLN A 169 37.96 6.66 -12.64
C GLN A 169 38.87 5.43 -12.51
N VAL A 170 39.29 4.89 -13.66
CA VAL A 170 40.25 3.78 -13.72
C VAL A 170 41.54 4.19 -13.01
N GLY A 171 41.96 3.40 -12.02
CA GLY A 171 43.16 3.64 -11.23
C GLY A 171 42.94 4.42 -9.92
N ASP A 172 41.73 4.92 -9.67
CA ASP A 172 41.38 5.63 -8.43
C ASP A 172 41.60 4.76 -7.19
N LEU A 173 41.99 5.41 -6.09
CA LEU A 173 42.15 4.80 -4.78
C LEU A 173 40.81 4.85 -4.05
N VAL A 174 40.27 3.67 -3.72
CA VAL A 174 38.97 3.51 -3.06
C VAL A 174 39.14 2.88 -1.68
N ALA A 175 38.48 3.46 -0.67
CA ALA A 175 38.31 2.83 0.64
C ALA A 175 36.86 2.43 0.89
N ILE A 176 36.65 1.29 1.53
CA ILE A 176 35.33 0.78 1.90
C ILE A 176 35.30 0.55 3.41
N ILE A 177 34.41 1.27 4.10
CA ILE A 177 34.21 1.15 5.55
C ILE A 177 32.99 0.27 5.80
N GLY A 178 33.22 -0.90 6.37
CA GLY A 178 32.25 -1.98 6.59
C GLY A 178 32.35 -3.05 5.50
N LEU A 179 32.86 -4.23 5.85
CA LEU A 179 33.06 -5.41 5.00
C LEU A 179 31.99 -6.48 5.22
N GLY A 180 30.74 -6.04 5.39
CA GLY A 180 29.57 -6.92 5.26
C GLY A 180 29.24 -7.23 3.80
N LEU A 181 28.00 -7.65 3.52
CA LEU A 181 27.54 -7.97 2.17
C LEU A 181 27.76 -6.82 1.17
N LEU A 182 27.24 -5.63 1.46
CA LEU A 182 27.35 -4.47 0.57
C LEU A 182 28.80 -4.05 0.35
N GLY A 183 29.64 -4.13 1.40
CA GLY A 183 31.05 -3.76 1.33
C GLY A 183 31.86 -4.71 0.46
N CYS A 184 31.64 -6.02 0.58
CA CYS A 184 32.29 -7.00 -0.28
C CYS A 184 31.87 -6.83 -1.75
N LEU A 185 30.57 -6.64 -2.00
CA LEU A 185 30.05 -6.37 -3.35
C LEU A 185 30.61 -5.07 -3.93
N MET A 186 30.70 -4.00 -3.13
CA MET A 186 31.32 -2.73 -3.51
C MET A 186 32.80 -2.92 -3.88
N ALA A 187 33.52 -3.75 -3.13
CA ALA A 187 34.93 -4.02 -3.39
C ALA A 187 35.14 -4.73 -4.72
N ASP A 188 34.30 -5.72 -5.02
CA ASP A 188 34.33 -6.42 -6.31
C ASP A 188 33.97 -5.47 -7.47
N ILE A 189 32.93 -4.67 -7.33
CA ILE A 189 32.53 -3.65 -8.33
C ILE A 189 33.68 -2.66 -8.58
N ALA A 190 34.30 -2.13 -7.53
CA ALA A 190 35.38 -1.17 -7.66
C ALA A 190 36.64 -1.79 -8.29
N LYS A 191 37.00 -3.02 -7.92
CA LYS A 191 38.09 -3.78 -8.59
C LYS A 191 37.77 -4.00 -10.07
N ALA A 192 36.54 -4.39 -10.40
CA ALA A 192 36.11 -4.62 -11.78
C ALA A 192 36.18 -3.35 -12.65
N ALA A 193 35.96 -2.18 -12.05
CA ALA A 193 36.11 -0.87 -12.69
C ALA A 193 37.58 -0.41 -12.80
N GLY A 194 38.55 -1.18 -12.29
CA GLY A 194 39.98 -0.84 -12.33
C GLY A 194 40.45 0.06 -11.19
N CYS A 195 39.66 0.23 -10.12
CA CYS A 195 40.09 0.94 -8.91
C CYS A 195 41.01 0.06 -8.05
N LYS A 196 41.84 0.70 -7.23
CA LYS A 196 42.62 0.04 -6.17
C LYS A 196 41.89 0.18 -4.85
N VAL A 197 41.52 -0.96 -4.26
CA VAL A 197 40.57 -1.00 -3.14
C VAL A 197 41.24 -1.43 -1.85
N ILE A 198 40.94 -0.73 -0.75
CA ILE A 198 41.15 -1.23 0.62
C ILE A 198 39.82 -1.33 1.37
N GLY A 199 39.65 -2.41 2.10
CA GLY A 199 38.53 -2.65 3.00
C GLY A 199 38.89 -2.34 4.46
N ILE A 200 37.94 -1.82 5.23
CA ILE A 200 38.11 -1.53 6.65
C ILE A 200 36.90 -2.08 7.41
N ASP A 201 37.11 -2.88 8.44
CA ASP A 201 36.05 -3.34 9.35
C ASP A 201 36.53 -3.37 10.81
N LEU A 202 35.57 -3.38 11.73
CA LEU A 202 35.82 -3.57 13.17
C LEU A 202 35.98 -5.05 13.51
N ASP A 203 35.35 -5.93 12.74
CA ASP A 203 35.32 -7.37 12.98
C ASP A 203 36.55 -8.06 12.34
N PRO A 204 37.43 -8.69 13.15
CA PRO A 204 38.61 -9.38 12.64
C PRO A 204 38.27 -10.56 11.71
N GLU A 205 37.14 -11.23 11.92
CA GLU A 205 36.74 -12.34 11.05
C GLU A 205 36.31 -11.84 9.67
N ARG A 206 35.69 -10.65 9.58
CA ARG A 206 35.36 -10.02 8.29
C ARG A 206 36.60 -9.55 7.56
N VAL A 207 37.57 -8.98 8.27
CA VAL A 207 38.87 -8.59 7.69
C VAL A 207 39.61 -9.82 7.15
N LYS A 208 39.62 -10.92 7.91
CA LYS A 208 40.22 -12.19 7.48
C LYS A 208 39.50 -12.76 6.27
N PHE A 209 38.17 -12.79 6.28
CA PHE A 209 37.34 -13.24 5.16
C PHE A 209 37.61 -12.42 3.90
N ALA A 210 37.63 -11.09 4.01
CA ALA A 210 37.90 -10.20 2.88
C ALA A 210 39.28 -10.46 2.25
N ASN A 211 40.33 -10.60 3.07
CA ASN A 211 41.67 -10.93 2.60
C ASN A 211 41.73 -12.29 1.90
N GLN A 212 41.05 -13.31 2.42
CA GLN A 212 40.95 -14.64 1.79
C GLN A 212 40.21 -14.61 0.44
N ASN A 213 39.33 -13.62 0.24
CA ASN A 213 38.57 -13.41 -0.99
C ASN A 213 39.17 -12.29 -1.87
N GLY A 214 40.46 -11.99 -1.72
CA GLY A 214 41.18 -11.08 -2.61
C GLY A 214 40.80 -9.60 -2.46
N ILE A 215 40.35 -9.18 -1.27
CA ILE A 215 40.16 -7.78 -0.90
C ILE A 215 41.20 -7.44 0.16
N ILE A 216 42.11 -6.50 -0.14
CA ILE A 216 43.07 -6.01 0.84
C ILE A 216 42.28 -5.34 1.97
N ALA A 217 42.35 -5.87 3.19
CA ALA A 217 41.53 -5.40 4.29
C ALA A 217 42.32 -5.14 5.58
N SER A 218 41.88 -4.16 6.35
CA SER A 218 42.49 -3.75 7.62
C SER A 218 41.46 -3.61 8.74
N LEU A 219 41.89 -3.84 9.97
CA LEU A 219 41.12 -3.52 11.17
C LEU A 219 41.03 -2.00 11.37
N ARG A 220 39.89 -1.53 11.88
CA ARG A 220 39.63 -0.11 12.18
C ARG A 220 40.74 0.58 12.97
N GLU A 221 41.34 -0.09 13.95
CA GLU A 221 42.43 0.44 14.79
C GLU A 221 43.68 0.81 13.97
N ASN A 222 43.94 0.09 12.88
CA ASN A 222 45.07 0.28 11.98
C ASN A 222 44.71 1.05 10.71
N ALA A 223 43.43 1.45 10.56
CA ALA A 223 42.90 1.98 9.32
C ALA A 223 43.66 3.23 8.84
N ILE A 224 44.02 4.16 9.73
CA ILE A 224 44.68 5.42 9.35
C ILE A 224 46.11 5.15 8.84
N SER A 225 46.92 4.39 9.58
CA SER A 225 48.31 4.09 9.20
C SER A 225 48.39 3.23 7.94
N GLN A 226 47.49 2.27 7.79
CA GLN A 226 47.38 1.45 6.58
C GLN A 226 46.90 2.27 5.38
N SER A 227 45.93 3.18 5.58
CA SER A 227 45.48 4.12 4.56
C SER A 227 46.60 5.03 4.07
N GLN A 228 47.40 5.58 4.98
CA GLN A 228 48.58 6.39 4.67
C GLN A 228 49.60 5.61 3.84
N THR A 229 49.88 4.36 4.22
CA THR A 229 50.81 3.49 3.49
C THR A 229 50.28 3.16 2.09
N PHE A 230 49.03 2.74 1.99
CA PHE A 230 48.37 2.35 0.73
C PHE A 230 48.30 3.51 -0.26
N THR A 231 47.93 4.70 0.22
CA THR A 231 47.75 5.90 -0.60
C THR A 231 49.05 6.72 -0.76
N LYS A 232 50.16 6.29 -0.15
CA LYS A 232 51.41 7.06 -0.07
C LYS A 232 51.18 8.48 0.48
N ASN A 233 50.40 8.57 1.56
CA ASN A 233 49.98 9.80 2.25
C ASN A 233 49.13 10.77 1.40
N LYS A 234 48.56 10.33 0.27
CA LYS A 234 47.72 11.17 -0.57
C LYS A 234 46.24 11.15 -0.17
N GLY A 235 45.79 10.11 0.53
CA GLY A 235 44.38 9.86 0.83
C GLY A 235 43.62 9.20 -0.34
N PHE A 236 42.36 8.83 -0.09
CA PHE A 236 41.50 8.15 -1.08
C PHE A 236 40.69 9.13 -1.91
N ASP A 237 40.55 8.84 -3.21
CA ASP A 237 39.68 9.56 -4.14
C ASP A 237 38.21 9.42 -3.73
N SER A 238 37.81 8.21 -3.35
CA SER A 238 36.45 7.89 -2.91
C SER A 238 36.45 7.00 -1.67
N VAL A 239 35.57 7.28 -0.72
CA VAL A 239 35.32 6.45 0.46
C VAL A 239 33.86 6.06 0.53
N PHE A 240 33.58 4.76 0.55
CA PHE A 240 32.23 4.21 0.63
C PHE A 240 31.94 3.71 2.05
N ILE A 241 30.85 4.18 2.64
CA ILE A 241 30.41 3.76 3.98
C ILE A 241 29.29 2.74 3.82
N CYS A 242 29.62 1.47 4.04
CA CYS A 242 28.74 0.29 3.96
C CYS A 242 28.42 -0.30 5.35
N ALA A 243 28.49 0.53 6.41
CA ALA A 243 28.21 0.15 7.78
C ALA A 243 26.76 0.45 8.21
N ASP A 244 26.26 -0.30 9.20
CA ASP A 244 24.97 -0.05 9.87
C ASP A 244 25.22 0.15 11.37
N THR A 245 25.21 1.41 11.82
CA THR A 245 25.53 1.79 13.20
C THR A 245 24.96 3.16 13.55
N LYS A 246 24.74 3.42 14.84
CA LYS A 246 24.41 4.79 15.31
C LYS A 246 25.66 5.66 15.49
N SER A 247 26.84 5.06 15.48
CA SER A 247 28.10 5.78 15.68
C SER A 247 28.42 6.69 14.50
N ASN A 248 29.07 7.81 14.79
CA ASN A 248 29.63 8.72 13.78
C ASN A 248 31.02 8.28 13.28
N ASP A 249 31.64 7.28 13.93
CA ASP A 249 33.00 6.81 13.62
C ASP A 249 33.27 6.54 12.13
N PRO A 250 32.35 5.92 11.35
CA PRO A 250 32.57 5.72 9.91
C PRO A 250 32.68 7.05 9.13
N VAL A 251 31.91 8.07 9.51
CA VAL A 251 31.93 9.39 8.88
C VAL A 251 33.20 10.16 9.26
N ASP A 252 33.62 10.03 10.51
CA ASP A 252 34.87 10.61 11.01
C ASP A 252 36.09 10.01 10.32
N LEU A 253 36.17 8.68 10.27
CA LEU A 253 37.23 7.95 9.59
C LEU A 253 37.28 8.32 8.11
N ALA A 254 36.12 8.36 7.42
CA ALA A 254 36.06 8.72 6.02
C ALA A 254 36.68 10.11 5.76
N GLY A 255 36.38 11.11 6.59
CA GLY A 255 36.99 12.44 6.49
C GLY A 255 38.50 12.43 6.74
N MET A 256 38.98 11.60 7.66
CA MET A 256 40.40 11.47 7.97
C MET A 256 41.21 10.87 6.82
N ILE A 257 40.71 9.82 6.18
CA ILE A 257 41.44 9.05 5.15
C ILE A 257 41.22 9.58 3.72
N SER A 258 40.21 10.43 3.50
CA SER A 258 39.97 11.07 2.20
C SER A 258 41.11 12.03 1.84
N ARG A 259 41.38 12.15 0.55
CA ARG A 259 42.25 13.21 0.01
C ARG A 259 41.56 14.58 0.02
N ASP A 260 42.33 15.62 -0.30
CA ASP A 260 41.78 16.93 -0.71
C ASP A 260 40.85 16.75 -1.91
N ARG A 261 39.64 17.30 -1.82
CA ARG A 261 38.51 17.18 -2.76
C ARG A 261 38.07 15.73 -3.01
N GLY A 262 38.19 14.87 -2.00
CA GLY A 262 37.67 13.50 -2.04
C GLY A 262 36.15 13.45 -1.95
N ILE A 263 35.57 12.30 -2.30
CA ILE A 263 34.12 12.05 -2.23
C ILE A 263 33.85 10.95 -1.22
N VAL A 264 32.95 11.22 -0.27
CA VAL A 264 32.45 10.23 0.69
C VAL A 264 31.00 9.91 0.33
N VAL A 265 30.68 8.63 0.18
CA VAL A 265 29.31 8.18 -0.11
C VAL A 265 28.82 7.25 1.00
N ALA A 266 27.73 7.62 1.66
CA ALA A 266 27.05 6.78 2.64
C ALA A 266 25.99 5.90 1.96
N LEU A 267 26.15 4.57 2.08
CA LEU A 267 25.18 3.58 1.60
C LEU A 267 24.38 2.96 2.74
N GLY A 268 25.03 2.74 3.89
CA GLY A 268 24.40 2.21 5.09
C GLY A 268 23.92 3.30 6.06
N ALA A 269 23.16 2.90 7.07
CA ALA A 269 22.68 3.81 8.11
C ALA A 269 23.80 4.08 9.13
N VAL A 270 24.31 5.31 9.15
CA VAL A 270 25.38 5.75 10.07
C VAL A 270 25.00 7.05 10.79
N GLY A 271 25.75 7.42 11.82
CA GLY A 271 25.70 8.79 12.36
C GLY A 271 25.97 9.81 11.24
N LEU A 272 25.28 10.95 11.24
CA LEU A 272 25.39 11.99 10.20
C LEU A 272 25.91 13.32 10.77
N GLU A 273 26.69 13.28 11.84
CA GLU A 273 27.33 14.45 12.43
C GLU A 273 28.66 14.73 11.70
N ILE A 274 28.59 15.39 10.56
CA ILE A 274 29.76 15.60 9.69
C ILE A 274 30.84 16.45 10.41
N PRO A 275 32.06 15.93 10.65
CA PRO A 275 33.09 16.64 11.39
C PRO A 275 33.67 17.79 10.56
N ARG A 276 33.27 19.02 10.92
CA ARG A 276 33.58 20.23 10.14
C ARG A 276 35.05 20.36 9.77
N LYS A 277 35.99 20.10 10.70
CA LYS A 277 37.42 20.32 10.46
C LYS A 277 37.93 19.59 9.21
N ASN A 278 37.81 18.26 9.17
CA ASN A 278 38.34 17.44 8.08
C ASN A 278 37.62 17.71 6.75
N TYR A 279 36.29 17.84 6.78
CA TYR A 279 35.49 18.03 5.57
C TYR A 279 35.65 19.43 4.99
N TYR A 280 35.82 20.45 5.83
CA TYR A 280 36.04 21.83 5.39
C TYR A 280 37.47 22.05 4.88
N GLU A 281 38.49 21.62 5.63
CA GLU A 281 39.90 21.85 5.25
C GLU A 281 40.28 21.16 3.94
N LYS A 282 39.66 20.00 3.65
CA LYS A 282 39.91 19.20 2.45
C LYS A 282 38.82 19.35 1.38
N GLU A 283 37.82 20.22 1.56
CA GLU A 283 36.72 20.39 0.60
C GLU A 283 36.05 19.05 0.19
N ILE A 284 35.79 18.18 1.16
CA ILE A 284 35.24 16.83 0.90
C ILE A 284 33.74 16.93 0.61
N SER A 285 33.32 16.27 -0.48
CA SER A 285 31.89 16.09 -0.79
C SER A 285 31.33 14.89 -0.03
N PHE A 286 30.21 15.06 0.66
CA PHE A 286 29.50 13.98 1.33
C PHE A 286 28.15 13.74 0.64
N LEU A 287 27.93 12.52 0.15
CA LEU A 287 26.74 12.10 -0.57
C LEU A 287 26.02 10.97 0.16
N ILE A 288 24.69 10.94 0.09
CA ILE A 288 23.87 9.84 0.60
C ILE A 288 23.28 9.10 -0.59
N SER A 289 23.54 7.79 -0.68
CA SER A 289 23.06 6.96 -1.78
C SER A 289 21.57 6.64 -1.62
N ARG A 290 20.80 6.84 -2.71
CA ARG A 290 19.39 6.43 -2.79
C ARG A 290 19.31 4.96 -3.23
N SER A 291 19.29 4.03 -2.27
CA SER A 291 19.13 2.59 -2.51
C SER A 291 19.88 2.13 -3.78
N TYR A 292 19.17 1.60 -4.77
CA TYR A 292 19.70 1.12 -6.04
C TYR A 292 19.40 2.07 -7.23
N GLY A 293 19.10 3.35 -6.97
CA GLY A 293 19.19 4.42 -7.96
C GLY A 293 17.89 5.16 -8.35
N PRO A 294 17.95 5.99 -9.41
CA PRO A 294 16.80 6.66 -10.01
C PRO A 294 15.67 5.69 -10.41
N GLY A 295 14.43 6.11 -10.24
CA GLY A 295 13.24 5.22 -10.30
C GLY A 295 12.71 4.88 -8.91
N ARG A 296 13.60 4.72 -7.93
CA ARG A 296 13.20 4.42 -6.56
C ARG A 296 12.36 5.55 -5.97
N TYR A 297 11.20 5.19 -5.40
CA TYR A 297 10.18 6.09 -4.85
C TYR A 297 9.39 6.88 -5.91
N ASP A 298 9.54 6.55 -7.20
CA ASP A 298 8.71 7.08 -8.29
C ASP A 298 7.70 6.03 -8.72
N ILE A 299 6.42 6.27 -8.40
CA ILE A 299 5.33 5.34 -8.72
C ILE A 299 5.16 5.11 -10.23
N ASN A 300 5.50 6.10 -11.06
CA ASN A 300 5.38 5.97 -12.50
C ASN A 300 6.42 4.97 -13.03
N TYR A 301 7.63 5.01 -12.47
CA TYR A 301 8.68 4.07 -12.82
C TYR A 301 8.43 2.69 -12.19
N GLU A 302 8.29 2.63 -10.86
CA GLU A 302 8.22 1.38 -10.12
C GLU A 302 6.92 0.64 -10.39
N GLU A 303 5.75 1.28 -10.27
CA GLU A 303 4.47 0.57 -10.35
C GLU A 303 3.80 0.66 -11.71
N ASN A 304 3.85 1.82 -12.38
CA ASN A 304 3.23 1.98 -13.70
C ASN A 304 4.16 1.50 -14.84
N GLY A 305 5.41 1.14 -14.53
CA GLY A 305 6.34 0.57 -15.51
C GLY A 305 6.72 1.53 -16.64
N ILE A 306 6.68 2.84 -16.38
CA ILE A 306 7.06 3.90 -17.32
C ILE A 306 8.53 4.24 -17.07
N ASP A 307 9.41 3.75 -17.95
CA ASP A 307 10.85 4.00 -17.85
C ASP A 307 11.21 5.45 -18.24
N TYR A 308 12.34 5.93 -17.74
CA TYR A 308 12.91 7.21 -18.12
C TYR A 308 13.56 7.15 -19.51
N PRO A 309 13.49 8.24 -20.29
CA PRO A 309 14.24 8.36 -21.54
C PRO A 309 15.72 8.03 -21.34
N TYR A 310 16.20 7.03 -22.07
CA TYR A 310 17.53 6.44 -21.87
C TYR A 310 18.68 7.47 -21.90
N GLY A 311 18.62 8.45 -22.82
CA GLY A 311 19.64 9.49 -22.95
C GLY A 311 19.68 10.51 -21.80
N TYR A 312 18.61 10.63 -21.02
CA TYR A 312 18.52 11.60 -19.91
C TYR A 312 18.86 10.95 -18.58
N VAL A 313 18.43 9.70 -18.36
CA VAL A 313 18.68 8.96 -17.12
C VAL A 313 19.30 7.61 -17.48
N ARG A 314 20.59 7.59 -17.79
CA ARG A 314 21.27 6.37 -18.25
C ARG A 314 21.17 5.20 -17.27
N TRP A 315 21.22 5.49 -15.97
CA TRP A 315 21.26 4.49 -14.91
C TRP A 315 20.05 4.62 -14.00
N THR A 316 19.02 3.86 -14.31
CA THR A 316 17.85 3.64 -13.45
C THR A 316 18.12 2.43 -12.55
N GLU A 317 17.23 2.19 -11.60
CA GLU A 317 17.26 0.96 -10.80
C GLU A 317 17.25 -0.32 -11.63
N GLY A 318 16.40 -0.41 -12.65
CA GLY A 318 16.37 -1.57 -13.56
C GLY A 318 17.70 -1.76 -14.27
N ARG A 319 18.29 -0.67 -14.77
CA ARG A 319 19.59 -0.71 -15.47
C ARG A 319 20.78 -0.95 -14.52
N ASN A 320 20.65 -0.61 -13.24
CA ASN A 320 21.60 -1.01 -12.20
C ASN A 320 21.51 -2.53 -11.95
N LEU A 321 20.31 -3.10 -11.90
CA LEU A 321 20.10 -4.55 -11.77
C LEU A 321 20.69 -5.29 -12.99
N GLU A 322 20.41 -4.85 -14.22
CA GLU A 322 20.97 -5.39 -15.46
C GLU A 322 22.51 -5.39 -15.47
N ALA A 323 23.12 -4.29 -15.05
CA ALA A 323 24.57 -4.18 -14.96
C ALA A 323 25.16 -5.17 -13.95
N VAL A 324 24.47 -5.41 -12.82
CA VAL A 324 24.94 -6.36 -11.80
C VAL A 324 24.79 -7.80 -12.27
N VAL A 325 23.68 -8.14 -12.95
CA VAL A 325 23.54 -9.45 -13.61
C VAL A 325 24.70 -9.69 -14.58
N SER A 326 25.02 -8.69 -15.40
CA SER A 326 26.14 -8.79 -16.35
C SER A 326 27.48 -9.03 -15.62
N LEU A 327 27.75 -8.29 -14.53
CA LEU A 327 28.97 -8.48 -13.73
C LEU A 327 29.04 -9.85 -13.03
N LEU A 328 27.90 -10.44 -12.65
CA LEU A 328 27.83 -11.80 -12.12
C LEU A 328 28.14 -12.83 -13.22
N GLU A 329 27.54 -12.68 -14.41
CA GLU A 329 27.76 -13.59 -15.56
C GLU A 329 29.18 -13.52 -16.13
N GLU A 330 29.85 -12.37 -16.00
CA GLU A 330 31.25 -12.17 -16.37
C GLU A 330 32.22 -12.54 -15.24
N GLU A 331 31.73 -13.09 -14.13
CA GLU A 331 32.49 -13.48 -12.94
C GLU A 331 33.32 -12.33 -12.34
N LYS A 332 32.87 -11.08 -12.51
CA LYS A 332 33.49 -9.88 -11.93
C LYS A 332 33.06 -9.62 -10.49
N ILE A 333 31.91 -10.16 -10.10
CA ILE A 333 31.42 -10.19 -8.73
C ILE A 333 31.31 -11.67 -8.31
N ASN A 334 31.88 -12.02 -7.16
CA ASN A 334 31.81 -13.40 -6.66
C ASN A 334 31.02 -13.47 -5.34
N VAL A 335 29.75 -13.86 -5.43
CA VAL A 335 28.87 -13.94 -4.25
C VAL A 335 28.87 -15.31 -3.58
N LYS A 336 29.41 -16.37 -4.22
CA LYS A 336 29.39 -17.73 -3.65
C LYS A 336 30.02 -17.80 -2.25
N PRO A 337 31.19 -17.18 -1.98
CA PRO A 337 31.78 -17.17 -0.65
C PRO A 337 30.96 -16.38 0.39
N LEU A 338 30.11 -15.45 -0.06
CA LEU A 338 29.25 -14.66 0.83
C LEU A 338 28.09 -15.51 1.39
N ILE A 339 27.69 -16.60 0.73
CA ILE A 339 26.57 -17.44 1.16
C ILE A 339 27.06 -18.42 2.24
N THR A 340 26.85 -18.06 3.50
CA THR A 340 27.27 -18.90 4.64
C THR A 340 26.17 -19.81 5.15
N HIS A 341 24.90 -19.43 4.98
CA HIS A 341 23.77 -20.23 5.44
C HIS A 341 22.69 -20.34 4.37
N ARG A 342 22.03 -21.51 4.33
CA ARG A 342 20.87 -21.79 3.49
C ARG A 342 19.77 -22.33 4.38
N PHE A 343 18.59 -21.72 4.30
CA PHE A 343 17.39 -22.21 4.97
C PHE A 343 16.31 -22.47 3.93
N PRO A 344 15.61 -23.60 3.96
CA PRO A 344 14.37 -23.73 3.19
C PRO A 344 13.32 -22.74 3.73
N ILE A 345 12.36 -22.31 2.91
CA ILE A 345 11.32 -21.34 3.30
C ILE A 345 10.55 -21.78 4.56
N GLU A 346 10.37 -23.08 4.77
CA GLU A 346 9.78 -23.65 5.99
C GLU A 346 10.53 -23.26 7.27
N GLU A 347 11.84 -23.03 7.16
CA GLU A 347 12.72 -22.63 8.26
C GLU A 347 13.06 -21.13 8.22
N GLY A 348 12.31 -20.32 7.47
CA GLY A 348 12.57 -18.89 7.32
C GLY A 348 12.69 -18.12 8.65
N VAL A 349 11.99 -18.56 9.70
CA VAL A 349 12.13 -17.99 11.05
C VAL A 349 13.55 -18.15 11.60
N LYS A 350 14.18 -19.32 11.40
CA LYS A 350 15.56 -19.58 11.86
C LYS A 350 16.57 -18.70 11.14
N ALA A 351 16.34 -18.38 9.85
CA ALA A 351 17.16 -17.43 9.11
C ALA A 351 17.18 -16.06 9.79
N TYR A 352 16.04 -15.64 10.33
CA TYR A 352 15.91 -14.38 11.05
C TYR A 352 16.49 -14.41 12.47
N ASP A 353 16.41 -15.55 13.15
CA ASP A 353 17.09 -15.72 14.44
C ASP A 353 18.62 -15.57 14.32
N VAL A 354 19.19 -16.02 13.19
CA VAL A 354 20.62 -15.81 12.87
C VAL A 354 20.93 -14.33 12.66
N ILE A 355 20.19 -13.63 11.79
CA ILE A 355 20.53 -12.22 11.49
C ILE A 355 20.24 -11.26 12.65
N THR A 356 19.32 -11.60 13.55
CA THR A 356 18.97 -10.76 14.72
C THR A 356 19.88 -11.02 15.92
N GLY A 357 20.78 -12.00 15.85
CA GLY A 357 21.70 -12.32 16.93
C GLY A 357 21.05 -13.09 18.09
N LYS A 358 19.83 -13.60 17.91
CA LYS A 358 19.21 -14.57 18.83
C LYS A 358 19.94 -15.92 18.79
N ASN A 359 20.60 -16.17 17.66
CA ASN A 359 21.57 -17.24 17.50
C ASN A 359 22.98 -16.62 17.42
N THR A 360 23.97 -17.27 18.05
CA THR A 360 25.37 -16.81 18.12
C THR A 360 26.20 -17.22 16.90
N MET A 361 25.61 -17.92 15.92
CA MET A 361 26.31 -18.34 14.71
C MET A 361 26.77 -17.13 13.87
N PRO A 362 28.08 -17.05 13.53
CA PRO A 362 28.59 -16.01 12.65
C PRO A 362 28.05 -16.19 11.23
N PHE A 363 27.71 -15.10 10.54
CA PHE A 363 27.18 -15.16 9.18
C PHE A 363 27.67 -13.99 8.31
N MET A 364 27.73 -14.20 6.99
CA MET A 364 27.94 -13.14 6.00
C MET A 364 26.66 -12.92 5.20
N GLY A 365 26.18 -13.95 4.50
CA GLY A 365 24.96 -13.94 3.72
C GLY A 365 24.09 -15.16 4.05
N VAL A 366 22.79 -14.91 4.14
CA VAL A 366 21.79 -15.93 4.39
C VAL A 366 20.85 -15.99 3.20
N VAL A 367 20.73 -17.18 2.60
CA VAL A 367 19.84 -17.43 1.47
C VAL A 367 18.66 -18.28 1.93
N ILE A 368 17.46 -17.88 1.54
CA ILE A 368 16.26 -18.69 1.64
C ILE A 368 16.06 -19.43 0.31
N THR A 369 15.89 -20.73 0.40
CA THR A 369 15.71 -21.65 -0.73
C THR A 369 14.27 -22.13 -0.81
N TYR A 370 13.82 -22.45 -2.03
CA TYR A 370 12.47 -22.89 -2.32
C TYR A 370 12.52 -24.22 -3.04
N LYS A 371 11.57 -25.13 -2.77
CA LYS A 371 11.55 -26.44 -3.39
C LYS A 371 11.34 -26.30 -4.91
N SER A 372 12.24 -26.89 -5.70
CA SER A 372 12.03 -27.10 -7.12
C SER A 372 10.91 -28.13 -7.30
N VAL A 373 9.82 -27.74 -7.95
CA VAL A 373 8.79 -28.70 -8.37
C VAL A 373 9.18 -29.11 -9.80
N GLU A 374 9.71 -30.33 -9.95
CA GLU A 374 10.21 -30.86 -11.23
C GLU A 374 9.09 -31.20 -12.22
N ASN A 375 7.83 -31.32 -11.77
CA ASN A 375 6.67 -31.53 -12.63
C ASN A 375 5.64 -30.42 -12.42
N TYR A 376 5.60 -29.49 -13.36
CA TYR A 376 4.60 -28.44 -13.45
C TYR A 376 3.28 -29.03 -13.96
N GLU A 377 2.46 -29.57 -13.05
CA GLU A 377 1.03 -29.61 -13.30
C GLU A 377 0.47 -28.23 -12.95
N LYS A 378 -0.22 -27.57 -13.90
CA LYS A 378 -1.02 -26.36 -13.66
C LYS A 378 -2.18 -26.70 -12.72
N ASN A 379 -1.91 -26.99 -11.46
CA ASN A 379 -2.96 -27.05 -10.46
C ASN A 379 -3.32 -25.61 -10.10
N TYR A 380 -4.34 -25.11 -10.82
CA TYR A 380 -5.12 -23.92 -10.47
C TYR A 380 -5.74 -23.99 -9.05
N GLU A 381 -5.55 -25.10 -8.32
CA GLU A 381 -6.01 -25.37 -6.96
C GLU A 381 -5.39 -24.47 -5.86
N LYS A 382 -4.39 -23.61 -6.16
CA LYS A 382 -3.67 -22.79 -5.16
C LYS A 382 -4.08 -21.31 -5.08
N ASN A 383 -5.16 -20.91 -5.75
CA ASN A 383 -5.74 -19.56 -5.63
C ASN A 383 -6.60 -19.39 -4.37
N ARG A 384 -6.77 -20.47 -3.58
CA ARG A 384 -7.56 -20.53 -2.36
C ARG A 384 -6.76 -21.19 -1.23
N VAL A 385 -6.92 -20.68 -0.01
CA VAL A 385 -6.43 -21.30 1.23
C VAL A 385 -7.62 -21.47 2.18
N VAL A 386 -7.89 -22.72 2.55
CA VAL A 386 -8.91 -23.05 3.56
C VAL A 386 -8.35 -22.72 4.94
N ILE A 387 -9.08 -21.89 5.69
CA ILE A 387 -8.74 -21.48 7.05
C ILE A 387 -9.50 -22.34 8.06
N ARG A 388 -10.76 -22.70 7.76
CA ARG A 388 -11.60 -23.56 8.60
C ARG A 388 -12.45 -24.46 7.71
N SER A 389 -12.53 -25.73 8.05
CA SER A 389 -13.45 -26.68 7.42
C SER A 389 -14.78 -26.70 8.17
N ASN A 390 -15.78 -25.98 7.68
CA ASN A 390 -17.15 -26.15 8.13
C ASN A 390 -18.07 -26.20 6.91
N ALA A 391 -18.55 -27.39 6.55
CA ALA A 391 -19.67 -27.51 5.65
C ALA A 391 -20.94 -27.23 6.47
N ARG A 392 -21.57 -26.07 6.28
CA ARG A 392 -22.93 -25.82 6.79
C ARG A 392 -23.90 -25.68 5.62
N PRO A 393 -25.01 -26.43 5.61
CA PRO A 393 -26.00 -26.33 4.53
C PRO A 393 -26.70 -24.96 4.50
N LEU A 394 -27.09 -24.56 3.29
CA LEU A 394 -27.56 -23.24 2.86
C LEU A 394 -28.92 -22.75 3.41
N THR A 395 -29.64 -23.50 4.24
CA THR A 395 -31.05 -23.18 4.50
C THR A 395 -31.21 -22.14 5.62
N ASN A 396 -31.73 -20.95 5.27
CA ASN A 396 -32.03 -19.77 6.10
C ASN A 396 -30.86 -18.91 6.62
N THR A 397 -29.68 -18.96 5.98
CA THR A 397 -28.53 -18.13 6.43
C THR A 397 -27.93 -17.27 5.31
N VAL A 398 -27.51 -16.05 5.68
CA VAL A 398 -26.87 -15.09 4.78
C VAL A 398 -25.39 -15.42 4.70
N ASN A 399 -24.95 -15.95 3.57
CA ASN A 399 -23.60 -16.46 3.36
C ASN A 399 -22.79 -15.45 2.53
N VAL A 400 -21.81 -14.85 3.19
CA VAL A 400 -21.12 -13.66 2.70
C VAL A 400 -19.77 -14.01 2.10
N GLY A 401 -19.58 -13.56 0.86
CA GLY A 401 -18.30 -13.47 0.17
C GLY A 401 -17.85 -12.02 0.07
N VAL A 402 -16.59 -11.73 0.40
CA VAL A 402 -16.05 -10.36 0.33
C VAL A 402 -15.00 -10.25 -0.77
N LEU A 403 -15.18 -9.32 -1.69
CA LEU A 403 -14.18 -8.89 -2.67
C LEU A 403 -13.49 -7.62 -2.15
N GLY A 404 -12.19 -7.72 -1.85
CA GLY A 404 -11.40 -6.61 -1.34
C GLY A 404 -11.16 -6.66 0.17
N ALA A 405 -9.90 -6.93 0.55
CA ALA A 405 -9.41 -6.85 1.94
C ALA A 405 -8.53 -5.60 2.16
N GLY A 406 -8.99 -4.45 1.66
CA GLY A 406 -8.27 -3.17 1.78
C GLY A 406 -8.42 -2.51 3.16
N LEU A 407 -7.87 -1.29 3.30
CA LEU A 407 -7.90 -0.53 4.55
C LEU A 407 -9.32 -0.25 5.07
N TYR A 408 -10.27 0.06 4.18
CA TYR A 408 -11.67 0.26 4.55
C TYR A 408 -12.28 -1.03 5.10
N ALA A 409 -12.08 -2.15 4.39
CA ALA A 409 -12.55 -3.47 4.82
C ALA A 409 -12.04 -3.80 6.22
N SER A 410 -10.73 -3.72 6.46
CA SER A 410 -10.13 -4.08 7.75
C SER A 410 -10.49 -3.11 8.88
N SER A 411 -10.65 -1.82 8.59
CA SER A 411 -10.79 -0.78 9.62
C SER A 411 -12.24 -0.48 9.98
N VAL A 412 -13.18 -0.72 9.07
CA VAL A 412 -14.60 -0.34 9.23
C VAL A 412 -15.52 -1.53 9.03
N PHE A 413 -15.48 -2.15 7.86
CA PHE A 413 -16.53 -3.09 7.44
C PHE A 413 -16.44 -4.48 8.10
N LEU A 414 -15.27 -5.12 8.07
CA LEU A 414 -15.06 -6.45 8.67
C LEU A 414 -15.29 -6.46 10.20
N PRO A 415 -14.90 -5.42 10.97
CA PRO A 415 -15.31 -5.30 12.37
C PRO A 415 -16.82 -5.23 12.60
N VAL A 416 -17.59 -4.63 11.67
CA VAL A 416 -19.06 -4.58 11.72
C VAL A 416 -19.63 -5.98 11.47
N ILE A 417 -19.22 -6.61 10.38
CA ILE A 417 -19.67 -7.96 10.00
C ILE A 417 -19.39 -8.99 11.09
N LYS A 418 -18.20 -8.98 11.70
CA LYS A 418 -17.84 -9.92 12.77
C LYS A 418 -18.79 -9.85 13.98
N LYS A 419 -19.43 -8.70 14.21
CA LYS A 419 -20.39 -8.49 15.30
C LYS A 419 -21.83 -8.77 14.88
N ALA A 420 -22.11 -8.88 13.58
CA ALA A 420 -23.44 -9.16 13.07
C ALA A 420 -23.84 -10.62 13.34
N THR A 421 -25.12 -10.84 13.64
CA THR A 421 -25.68 -12.18 13.89
C THR A 421 -26.39 -12.72 12.66
N GLY A 422 -26.46 -14.06 12.55
CA GLY A 422 -27.18 -14.78 11.49
C GLY A 422 -26.57 -14.70 10.08
N ILE A 423 -25.29 -14.33 10.01
CA ILE A 423 -24.51 -14.41 8.77
C ILE A 423 -23.44 -15.49 8.91
N ASN A 424 -23.03 -16.10 7.81
CA ASN A 424 -21.83 -16.93 7.73
C ASN A 424 -20.79 -16.20 6.89
N SER A 425 -19.57 -16.07 7.43
CA SER A 425 -18.42 -15.50 6.71
C SER A 425 -17.74 -16.62 5.93
N VAL A 426 -17.98 -16.70 4.62
CA VAL A 426 -17.56 -17.85 3.80
C VAL A 426 -16.20 -17.58 3.16
N GLY A 427 -16.13 -16.68 2.18
CA GLY A 427 -14.90 -16.39 1.43
C GLY A 427 -14.50 -14.93 1.50
N ILE A 428 -13.19 -14.66 1.46
CA ILE A 428 -12.66 -13.31 1.27
C ILE A 428 -11.54 -13.30 0.23
N CYS A 429 -11.58 -12.33 -0.68
CA CYS A 429 -10.70 -12.20 -1.82
C CYS A 429 -9.85 -10.93 -1.75
N SER A 430 -8.57 -11.05 -2.11
CA SER A 430 -7.68 -9.92 -2.38
C SER A 430 -6.56 -10.35 -3.32
N ALA A 431 -6.30 -9.57 -4.38
CA ALA A 431 -5.30 -9.90 -5.40
C ALA A 431 -3.89 -10.19 -4.85
N LYS A 432 -3.52 -9.60 -3.70
CA LYS A 432 -2.21 -9.84 -3.03
C LYS A 432 -2.17 -11.12 -2.18
N GLY A 433 -3.32 -11.74 -1.88
CA GLY A 433 -3.45 -12.92 -1.01
C GLY A 433 -3.24 -12.65 0.48
N LEU A 434 -2.13 -12.00 0.86
CA LEU A 434 -1.75 -11.70 2.24
C LEU A 434 -2.88 -11.04 3.05
N ASN A 435 -3.47 -9.98 2.52
CA ASN A 435 -4.54 -9.25 3.21
C ASN A 435 -5.79 -10.12 3.39
N ALA A 436 -6.14 -10.93 2.39
CA ALA A 436 -7.29 -11.83 2.47
C ALA A 436 -7.07 -12.91 3.52
N SER A 437 -5.92 -13.57 3.55
CA SER A 437 -5.60 -14.59 4.55
C SER A 437 -5.54 -14.02 5.97
N HIS A 438 -4.95 -12.83 6.15
CA HIS A 438 -4.94 -12.17 7.47
C HIS A 438 -6.36 -11.82 7.92
N ALA A 439 -7.16 -11.22 7.04
CA ALA A 439 -8.55 -10.88 7.33
C ALA A 439 -9.39 -12.14 7.60
N ALA A 440 -9.22 -13.21 6.83
CA ALA A 440 -9.94 -14.46 7.02
C ALA A 440 -9.69 -15.05 8.40
N LYS A 441 -8.42 -15.15 8.82
CA LYS A 441 -8.06 -15.62 10.17
C LYS A 441 -8.62 -14.73 11.28
N LYS A 442 -8.51 -13.39 11.14
CA LYS A 442 -8.91 -12.42 12.16
C LYS A 442 -10.44 -12.31 12.32
N TYR A 443 -11.17 -12.37 11.22
CA TYR A 443 -12.62 -12.16 11.20
C TYR A 443 -13.44 -13.45 11.06
N GLY A 444 -12.78 -14.60 10.85
CA GLY A 444 -13.40 -15.92 10.93
C GLY A 444 -14.03 -16.39 9.62
N TYR A 445 -13.43 -16.07 8.47
CA TYR A 445 -13.85 -16.60 7.17
C TYR A 445 -13.35 -18.04 6.99
N GLU A 446 -14.09 -18.84 6.23
CA GLU A 446 -13.76 -20.25 5.95
C GLU A 446 -12.57 -20.37 5.00
N TYR A 447 -12.45 -19.48 4.01
CA TYR A 447 -11.29 -19.44 3.12
C TYR A 447 -10.89 -18.03 2.70
N ALA A 448 -9.64 -17.91 2.27
CA ALA A 448 -9.09 -16.74 1.60
C ALA A 448 -8.69 -17.09 0.17
N CYS A 449 -8.90 -16.20 -0.78
CA CYS A 449 -8.55 -16.40 -2.18
C CYS A 449 -7.97 -15.12 -2.82
N THR A 450 -7.45 -15.26 -4.04
CA THR A 450 -6.88 -14.16 -4.84
C THR A 450 -7.64 -13.88 -6.12
N GLU A 451 -8.46 -14.82 -6.58
CA GLU A 451 -9.33 -14.69 -7.75
C GLU A 451 -10.76 -14.39 -7.30
N GLU A 452 -11.41 -13.42 -7.94
CA GLU A 452 -12.79 -13.04 -7.62
C GLU A 452 -13.83 -14.10 -8.00
N ASN A 453 -13.56 -14.95 -9.00
CA ASN A 453 -14.45 -16.04 -9.41
C ASN A 453 -14.61 -17.09 -8.29
N GLU A 454 -13.61 -17.25 -7.42
CA GLU A 454 -13.74 -18.10 -6.23
C GLU A 454 -14.84 -17.61 -5.30
N ILE A 455 -15.18 -16.31 -5.30
CA ILE A 455 -16.29 -15.75 -4.54
C ILE A 455 -17.57 -15.69 -5.38
N LEU A 456 -17.44 -15.20 -6.62
CA LEU A 456 -18.57 -14.89 -7.49
C LEU A 456 -19.22 -16.15 -8.06
N ASP A 457 -18.50 -17.27 -8.20
CA ASP A 457 -19.04 -18.51 -8.74
C ASP A 457 -19.30 -19.57 -7.64
N ASP A 458 -18.95 -19.30 -6.36
CA ASP A 458 -19.18 -20.24 -5.25
C ASP A 458 -20.68 -20.38 -4.96
N PRO A 459 -21.26 -21.59 -5.10
CA PRO A 459 -22.69 -21.80 -4.85
C PRO A 459 -23.05 -21.68 -3.35
N ASN A 460 -22.06 -21.72 -2.45
CA ASN A 460 -22.31 -21.54 -1.02
C ASN A 460 -22.44 -20.07 -0.60
N ILE A 461 -22.15 -19.13 -1.50
CA ILE A 461 -22.23 -17.69 -1.25
C ILE A 461 -23.49 -17.14 -1.92
N ASN A 462 -24.38 -16.50 -1.17
CA ASN A 462 -25.56 -15.82 -1.71
C ASN A 462 -25.47 -14.29 -1.61
N VAL A 463 -24.47 -13.76 -0.91
CA VAL A 463 -24.19 -12.32 -0.82
C VAL A 463 -22.75 -12.00 -1.21
N ALA A 464 -22.58 -11.19 -2.25
CA ALA A 464 -21.30 -10.61 -2.62
C ALA A 464 -21.16 -9.20 -2.05
N VAL A 465 -20.13 -8.99 -1.23
CA VAL A 465 -19.74 -7.66 -0.75
C VAL A 465 -18.56 -7.17 -1.57
N ILE A 466 -18.69 -6.01 -2.21
CA ILE A 466 -17.70 -5.42 -3.10
C ILE A 466 -17.06 -4.21 -2.41
N LEU A 467 -15.77 -4.34 -2.04
CA LEU A 467 -14.94 -3.36 -1.34
C LEU A 467 -13.63 -3.06 -2.09
N THR A 468 -13.65 -3.23 -3.42
CA THR A 468 -12.51 -3.14 -4.33
C THR A 468 -12.25 -1.69 -4.77
N ARG A 469 -11.47 -1.48 -5.84
CA ARG A 469 -11.29 -0.14 -6.43
C ARG A 469 -12.55 0.22 -7.21
N HIS A 470 -12.83 1.52 -7.34
CA HIS A 470 -14.08 1.99 -7.95
C HIS A 470 -14.29 1.47 -9.38
N ALA A 471 -13.22 1.38 -10.17
CA ALA A 471 -13.28 0.82 -11.53
C ALA A 471 -13.66 -0.67 -11.60
N ASP A 472 -13.42 -1.44 -10.53
CA ASP A 472 -13.76 -2.86 -10.49
C ASP A 472 -15.25 -3.10 -10.16
N HIS A 473 -15.90 -2.12 -9.51
CA HIS A 473 -17.26 -2.27 -9.01
C HIS A 473 -18.25 -2.73 -10.10
N PRO A 474 -18.33 -2.09 -11.29
CA PRO A 474 -19.37 -2.44 -12.26
C PRO A 474 -19.29 -3.89 -12.73
N ARG A 475 -18.08 -4.36 -13.06
CA ARG A 475 -17.87 -5.73 -13.54
C ARG A 475 -18.20 -6.77 -12.47
N GLN A 476 -17.85 -6.49 -11.22
CA GLN A 476 -18.13 -7.38 -10.09
C GLN A 476 -19.61 -7.40 -9.71
N ILE A 477 -20.29 -6.23 -9.74
CA ILE A 477 -21.74 -6.13 -9.54
C ILE A 477 -22.47 -6.95 -10.59
N ILE A 478 -22.20 -6.69 -11.88
CA ILE A 478 -22.85 -7.37 -13.00
C ILE A 478 -22.68 -8.89 -12.89
N ARG A 479 -21.46 -9.35 -12.61
CA ARG A 479 -21.18 -10.78 -12.46
C ARG A 479 -21.91 -11.40 -11.26
N ALA A 480 -21.97 -10.71 -10.13
CA ALA A 480 -22.69 -11.19 -8.95
C ALA A 480 -24.21 -11.31 -9.18
N LEU A 481 -24.81 -10.28 -9.80
CA LEU A 481 -26.24 -10.27 -10.14
C LEU A 481 -26.61 -11.40 -11.13
N ASN A 482 -25.79 -11.59 -12.17
CA ASN A 482 -25.96 -12.68 -13.14
C ASN A 482 -25.87 -14.08 -12.50
N ASN A 483 -25.11 -14.21 -11.42
CA ASN A 483 -24.99 -15.45 -10.66
C ASN A 483 -26.03 -15.57 -9.53
N GLY A 484 -27.08 -14.73 -9.54
CA GLY A 484 -28.18 -14.78 -8.58
C GLY A 484 -27.78 -14.43 -7.15
N LYS A 485 -26.74 -13.62 -6.94
CA LYS A 485 -26.28 -13.20 -5.62
C LYS A 485 -26.78 -11.80 -5.28
N HIS A 486 -27.21 -11.58 -4.04
CA HIS A 486 -27.42 -10.22 -3.53
C HIS A 486 -26.07 -9.49 -3.44
N VAL A 487 -26.08 -8.18 -3.64
CA VAL A 487 -24.89 -7.35 -3.75
C VAL A 487 -24.92 -6.20 -2.75
N TYR A 488 -23.89 -6.11 -1.92
CA TYR A 488 -23.56 -4.90 -1.16
C TYR A 488 -22.28 -4.31 -1.74
N CYS A 489 -22.36 -3.16 -2.40
CA CYS A 489 -21.21 -2.51 -3.00
C CYS A 489 -20.84 -1.24 -2.21
N GLU A 490 -19.58 -1.06 -1.86
CA GLU A 490 -19.11 0.25 -1.41
C GLU A 490 -19.27 1.29 -2.51
N LYS A 491 -19.43 2.56 -2.11
CA LYS A 491 -19.60 3.65 -3.08
C LYS A 491 -18.27 3.95 -3.80
N PRO A 492 -18.34 4.44 -5.06
CA PRO A 492 -19.52 4.71 -5.87
C PRO A 492 -20.06 3.45 -6.55
N LEU A 493 -21.27 3.50 -7.12
CA LEU A 493 -21.81 2.39 -7.91
C LEU A 493 -20.99 2.14 -9.19
N SER A 494 -20.54 3.22 -9.85
CA SER A 494 -19.75 3.21 -11.08
C SER A 494 -18.91 4.50 -11.16
N ILE A 495 -17.87 4.50 -12.01
CA ILE A 495 -17.07 5.69 -12.33
C ILE A 495 -17.46 6.34 -13.67
N ASP A 496 -18.24 5.65 -14.49
CA ASP A 496 -18.68 6.10 -15.80
C ASP A 496 -20.14 5.71 -16.11
N GLU A 497 -20.75 6.44 -17.05
CA GLU A 497 -22.15 6.31 -17.45
C GLU A 497 -22.43 4.99 -18.21
N ASP A 498 -21.52 4.52 -19.05
CA ASP A 498 -21.70 3.29 -19.84
C ASP A 498 -21.79 2.07 -18.92
N SER A 499 -20.88 1.98 -17.95
CA SER A 499 -20.88 0.95 -16.92
C SER A 499 -22.12 1.05 -16.03
N LEU A 500 -22.58 2.28 -15.70
CA LEU A 500 -23.81 2.48 -14.93
C LEU A 500 -25.03 1.93 -15.68
N GLN A 501 -25.17 2.20 -16.99
CA GLN A 501 -26.25 1.65 -17.82
C GLN A 501 -26.25 0.13 -17.83
N LYS A 502 -25.07 -0.51 -17.97
CA LYS A 502 -24.96 -1.98 -17.93
C LYS A 502 -25.40 -2.57 -16.58
N ILE A 503 -25.09 -1.90 -15.48
CA ILE A 503 -25.58 -2.30 -14.14
C ILE A 503 -27.12 -2.23 -14.11
N ARG A 504 -27.73 -1.15 -14.62
CA ARG A 504 -29.19 -1.02 -14.69
C ARG A 504 -29.85 -2.13 -15.50
N SER A 505 -29.35 -2.42 -16.70
CA SER A 505 -29.89 -3.51 -17.51
C SER A 505 -29.83 -4.85 -16.76
N THR A 506 -28.69 -5.15 -16.14
CA THR A 506 -28.50 -6.40 -15.39
C THR A 506 -29.39 -6.46 -14.14
N TYR A 507 -29.51 -5.35 -13.41
CA TYR A 507 -30.35 -5.28 -12.21
C TYR A 507 -31.84 -5.49 -12.54
N ASN A 508 -32.33 -4.90 -13.62
CA ASN A 508 -33.72 -5.04 -14.05
C ASN A 508 -34.09 -6.47 -14.49
N GLU A 509 -33.10 -7.30 -14.82
CA GLU A 509 -33.25 -8.72 -15.15
C GLU A 509 -33.01 -9.65 -13.96
N SER A 510 -32.69 -9.10 -12.78
CA SER A 510 -32.32 -9.86 -11.58
C SER A 510 -33.38 -9.75 -10.47
N ASP A 511 -33.66 -10.87 -9.81
CA ASP A 511 -34.53 -10.91 -8.61
C ASP A 511 -33.76 -10.65 -7.31
N THR A 512 -32.53 -10.15 -7.40
CA THR A 512 -31.63 -9.98 -6.25
C THR A 512 -31.60 -8.54 -5.74
N ILE A 513 -31.11 -8.37 -4.51
CA ILE A 513 -30.99 -7.06 -3.87
C ILE A 513 -29.63 -6.46 -4.22
N LEU A 514 -29.62 -5.21 -4.70
CA LEU A 514 -28.42 -4.39 -4.83
C LEU A 514 -28.51 -3.21 -3.85
N MET A 515 -27.51 -3.06 -3.00
CA MET A 515 -27.37 -1.90 -2.12
C MET A 515 -25.97 -1.29 -2.25
N VAL A 516 -25.93 0.04 -2.29
CA VAL A 516 -24.68 0.81 -2.20
C VAL A 516 -24.44 1.25 -0.76
N GLY A 517 -23.18 1.30 -0.33
CA GLY A 517 -22.73 1.66 1.02
C GLY A 517 -22.96 3.12 1.45
N PHE A 518 -24.13 3.69 1.16
CA PHE A 518 -24.56 5.01 1.61
C PHE A 518 -24.99 5.02 3.09
N ASN A 519 -24.03 4.71 3.96
CA ASN A 519 -24.24 4.45 5.37
C ASN A 519 -24.88 5.62 6.16
N ARG A 520 -24.71 6.87 5.71
CA ARG A 520 -25.16 8.08 6.42
C ARG A 520 -26.67 8.10 6.68
N ARG A 521 -27.45 7.53 5.74
CA ARG A 521 -28.91 7.36 5.85
C ARG A 521 -29.33 6.65 7.14
N PHE A 522 -28.49 5.71 7.60
CA PHE A 522 -28.73 4.83 8.74
C PHE A 522 -28.09 5.32 10.05
N SER A 523 -27.48 6.51 10.04
CA SER A 523 -26.90 7.05 11.27
C SER A 523 -28.01 7.43 12.27
N PRO A 524 -27.82 7.23 13.59
CA PRO A 524 -28.82 7.60 14.59
C PRO A 524 -29.25 9.07 14.53
N PHE A 525 -28.33 9.99 14.21
CA PHE A 525 -28.65 11.40 14.08
C PHE A 525 -29.43 11.71 12.81
N VAL A 526 -29.09 11.12 11.65
CA VAL A 526 -29.87 11.34 10.43
C VAL A 526 -31.27 10.73 10.55
N MET A 527 -31.43 9.58 11.19
CA MET A 527 -32.77 9.03 11.47
C MET A 527 -33.63 9.99 12.31
N LYS A 528 -33.04 10.61 13.35
CA LYS A 528 -33.71 11.67 14.14
C LYS A 528 -34.04 12.91 13.32
N ILE A 529 -33.17 13.28 12.37
CA ILE A 529 -33.45 14.40 11.44
C ILE A 529 -34.66 14.07 10.57
N LYS A 530 -34.72 12.88 9.96
CA LYS A 530 -35.88 12.45 9.16
C LYS A 530 -37.18 12.44 9.98
N GLU A 531 -37.14 11.92 11.20
CA GLU A 531 -38.29 11.93 12.11
C GLU A 531 -38.74 13.37 12.43
N PHE A 532 -37.80 14.26 12.76
CA PHE A 532 -38.10 15.66 13.09
C PHE A 532 -38.68 16.46 11.90
N LEU A 533 -38.21 16.16 10.69
CA LEU A 533 -38.69 16.79 9.46
C LEU A 533 -39.97 16.14 8.91
N SER A 534 -40.42 15.02 9.48
CA SER A 534 -41.64 14.33 9.03
C SER A 534 -42.88 15.21 9.12
N GLY A 535 -43.81 15.02 8.18
CA GLY A 535 -45.06 15.77 8.08
C GLY A 535 -44.91 17.22 7.58
N ASN A 536 -43.70 17.67 7.26
CA ASN A 536 -43.47 19.00 6.70
C ASN A 536 -43.80 19.03 5.20
N SER A 537 -44.57 20.01 4.75
CA SER A 537 -44.99 20.17 3.35
C SER A 537 -44.21 21.25 2.59
N GLU A 538 -43.40 22.05 3.30
CA GLU A 538 -42.59 23.10 2.68
C GLU A 538 -41.29 22.54 2.08
N PRO A 539 -40.79 23.13 0.98
CA PRO A 539 -39.47 22.81 0.44
C PRO A 539 -38.36 23.00 1.47
N ILE A 540 -37.26 22.27 1.28
CA ILE A 540 -36.13 22.23 2.20
C ILE A 540 -34.92 22.93 1.58
N TYR A 541 -34.27 23.79 2.36
CA TYR A 541 -32.92 24.25 2.06
C TYR A 541 -31.89 23.48 2.89
N LEU A 542 -30.87 22.91 2.24
CA LEU A 542 -29.79 22.17 2.89
C LEU A 542 -28.44 22.79 2.50
N ASN A 543 -27.59 23.06 3.49
CA ASN A 543 -26.18 23.39 3.25
C ASN A 543 -25.26 22.37 3.93
N TYR A 544 -24.45 21.66 3.14
CA TYR A 544 -23.55 20.63 3.61
C TYR A 544 -22.10 20.98 3.27
N ARG A 545 -21.34 21.37 4.30
CA ARG A 545 -19.91 21.68 4.20
C ARG A 545 -19.06 20.47 4.57
N VAL A 546 -18.08 20.17 3.72
CA VAL A 546 -17.14 19.06 3.86
C VAL A 546 -15.70 19.57 3.77
N ASN A 547 -15.00 19.54 4.91
CA ASN A 547 -13.55 19.76 4.99
C ASN A 547 -12.81 18.45 4.69
N ALA A 548 -12.73 18.11 3.40
CA ALA A 548 -12.23 16.83 2.90
C ALA A 548 -10.71 16.65 3.09
N GLY A 549 -9.99 17.76 3.27
CA GLY A 549 -8.52 17.81 3.41
C GLY A 549 -7.76 17.49 2.12
N LEU A 550 -6.50 17.91 2.06
CA LEU A 550 -5.63 17.69 0.91
C LEU A 550 -5.33 16.20 0.70
N LEU A 551 -5.51 15.75 -0.54
CA LEU A 551 -5.12 14.43 -1.02
C LEU A 551 -3.92 14.58 -1.97
N PRO A 552 -2.85 13.77 -1.86
CA PRO A 552 -1.74 13.81 -2.81
C PRO A 552 -2.19 13.54 -4.24
N LEU A 553 -1.66 14.29 -5.21
CA LEU A 553 -2.05 14.15 -6.63
C LEU A 553 -1.78 12.75 -7.22
N ASN A 554 -0.79 12.04 -6.68
CA ASN A 554 -0.47 10.66 -7.09
C ASN A 554 -1.37 9.60 -6.43
N HIS A 555 -2.39 9.99 -5.67
CA HIS A 555 -3.32 9.06 -5.07
C HIS A 555 -4.29 8.51 -6.11
N TRP A 556 -4.50 7.18 -6.13
CA TRP A 556 -5.35 6.44 -7.09
C TRP A 556 -6.76 7.03 -7.30
N LEU A 557 -7.30 7.74 -6.31
CA LEU A 557 -8.63 8.34 -6.42
C LEU A 557 -8.68 9.44 -7.50
N HIS A 558 -7.56 10.10 -7.77
CA HIS A 558 -7.42 11.09 -8.84
C HIS A 558 -7.19 10.48 -10.21
N ASP A 559 -6.89 9.17 -10.29
CA ASP A 559 -6.78 8.49 -11.56
C ASP A 559 -8.19 8.34 -12.17
N PRO A 560 -8.46 8.92 -13.34
CA PRO A 560 -9.78 8.87 -13.96
C PRO A 560 -10.22 7.44 -14.31
N ASN A 561 -9.29 6.52 -14.54
CA ASN A 561 -9.58 5.14 -14.94
C ASN A 561 -9.68 4.17 -13.75
N VAL A 562 -9.29 4.60 -12.54
CA VAL A 562 -9.32 3.75 -11.34
C VAL A 562 -10.26 4.31 -10.28
N GLY A 563 -10.18 5.60 -10.00
CA GLY A 563 -10.89 6.28 -8.93
C GLY A 563 -12.03 7.19 -9.36
N GLY A 564 -11.95 7.79 -10.55
CA GLY A 564 -12.97 8.69 -11.09
C GLY A 564 -13.00 10.09 -10.46
N GLY A 565 -12.07 10.44 -9.57
CA GLY A 565 -12.04 11.71 -8.86
C GLY A 565 -12.88 11.73 -7.58
N ARG A 566 -12.73 12.80 -6.78
CA ARG A 566 -13.34 12.88 -5.44
C ARG A 566 -14.82 13.21 -5.44
N ILE A 567 -15.35 13.83 -6.48
CA ILE A 567 -16.79 14.08 -6.61
C ILE A 567 -17.53 12.74 -6.70
N ILE A 568 -17.15 11.91 -7.68
CA ILE A 568 -17.74 10.58 -7.89
C ILE A 568 -17.40 9.66 -6.71
N GLY A 569 -16.14 9.65 -6.26
CA GLY A 569 -15.67 8.67 -5.30
C GLY A 569 -15.95 8.98 -3.83
N GLU A 570 -16.15 10.24 -3.42
CA GLU A 570 -16.40 10.61 -2.02
C GLU A 570 -17.62 11.54 -1.87
N ALA A 571 -17.78 12.55 -2.73
CA ALA A 571 -18.87 13.52 -2.60
C ALA A 571 -20.26 12.90 -2.84
N CYS A 572 -20.31 11.77 -3.53
CA CYS A 572 -21.51 10.95 -3.70
C CYS A 572 -22.22 10.63 -2.38
N HIS A 573 -21.49 10.48 -1.27
CA HIS A 573 -22.09 10.27 0.05
C HIS A 573 -22.93 11.45 0.54
N PHE A 574 -22.53 12.67 0.20
CA PHE A 574 -23.21 13.88 0.65
C PHE A 574 -24.40 14.18 -0.25
N ILE A 575 -24.21 14.00 -1.56
CA ILE A 575 -25.29 14.11 -2.56
C ILE A 575 -26.41 13.12 -2.24
N ASP A 576 -26.06 11.87 -1.94
CA ASP A 576 -27.00 10.85 -1.47
C ASP A 576 -27.75 11.29 -0.21
N LEU A 577 -27.06 11.87 0.78
CA LEU A 577 -27.70 12.33 2.00
C LEU A 577 -28.70 13.46 1.76
N LEU A 578 -28.41 14.38 0.83
CA LEU A 578 -29.37 15.43 0.44
C LEU A 578 -30.65 14.82 -0.16
N GLN A 579 -30.50 13.87 -1.08
CA GLN A 579 -31.62 13.12 -1.66
C GLN A 579 -32.41 12.36 -0.59
N TYR A 580 -31.74 11.69 0.34
CA TYR A 580 -32.41 10.97 1.41
C TYR A 580 -33.19 11.89 2.34
N ILE A 581 -32.62 13.04 2.75
CA ILE A 581 -33.27 13.97 3.68
C ILE A 581 -34.50 14.61 3.03
N THR A 582 -34.36 15.12 1.81
CA THR A 582 -35.47 15.69 1.03
C THR A 582 -36.53 14.63 0.70
N GLY A 583 -36.12 13.37 0.49
CA GLY A 583 -37.01 12.33 -0.03
C GLY A 583 -37.43 12.58 -1.48
N LYS A 584 -36.62 13.35 -2.23
CA LYS A 584 -36.88 13.77 -3.61
C LYS A 584 -35.64 13.57 -4.47
N SER A 585 -35.88 13.37 -5.78
CA SER A 585 -34.80 13.24 -6.76
C SER A 585 -34.20 14.60 -7.11
N PRO A 586 -32.86 14.72 -7.26
CA PRO A 586 -32.23 15.93 -7.75
C PRO A 586 -32.44 16.09 -9.26
N VAL A 587 -33.06 17.18 -9.72
CA VAL A 587 -33.41 17.40 -11.14
C VAL A 587 -32.36 18.18 -11.91
N SER A 588 -31.58 19.04 -11.25
CA SER A 588 -30.51 19.80 -11.89
C SER A 588 -29.36 20.13 -10.94
N VAL A 589 -28.18 20.43 -11.50
CA VAL A 589 -27.00 20.85 -10.74
C VAL A 589 -26.23 21.96 -11.43
N ARG A 590 -25.73 22.91 -10.64
CA ARG A 590 -24.69 23.87 -11.04
C ARG A 590 -23.48 23.75 -10.12
N SER A 591 -22.30 23.57 -10.69
CA SER A 591 -21.05 23.40 -9.92
C SER A 591 -20.01 24.48 -10.21
N PHE A 592 -19.37 24.99 -9.17
CA PHE A 592 -18.31 26.00 -9.22
C PHE A 592 -17.06 25.48 -8.53
N GLY A 593 -15.89 25.62 -9.15
CA GLY A 593 -14.62 25.18 -8.59
C GLY A 593 -13.65 26.33 -8.37
N LEU A 594 -12.79 26.19 -7.36
CA LEU A 594 -11.59 27.02 -7.23
C LEU A 594 -10.49 26.52 -8.18
N PRO A 595 -9.54 27.39 -8.60
CA PRO A 595 -8.38 26.96 -9.39
C PRO A 595 -7.51 25.94 -8.64
N ASP A 596 -7.09 24.88 -9.35
CA ASP A 596 -6.31 23.79 -8.76
C ASP A 596 -4.82 24.11 -8.53
N LEU A 597 -4.24 24.97 -9.38
CA LEU A 597 -2.86 25.48 -9.29
C LEU A 597 -1.78 24.39 -9.13
N GLY A 598 -2.00 23.20 -9.70
CA GLY A 598 -1.05 22.07 -9.60
C GLY A 598 -0.92 21.47 -8.20
N LYS A 599 -1.83 21.80 -7.28
CA LYS A 599 -1.88 21.27 -5.92
C LYS A 599 -3.11 20.41 -5.66
N TYR A 600 -4.21 20.71 -6.36
CA TYR A 600 -5.50 20.04 -6.26
C TYR A 600 -5.89 19.45 -7.63
N ASN A 601 -6.98 18.68 -7.67
CA ASN A 601 -7.52 18.13 -8.92
C ASN A 601 -9.04 18.01 -8.80
N GLU A 602 -9.76 19.08 -9.13
CA GLU A 602 -11.22 19.21 -9.04
C GLU A 602 -11.76 18.99 -7.61
N ASP A 603 -11.01 19.47 -6.63
CA ASP A 603 -11.08 19.07 -5.22
C ASP A 603 -11.56 20.17 -4.27
N ASN A 604 -11.95 21.33 -4.81
CA ASN A 604 -12.50 22.47 -4.09
C ASN A 604 -13.71 23.01 -4.85
N VAL A 605 -14.88 22.41 -4.61
CA VAL A 605 -16.06 22.55 -5.45
C VAL A 605 -17.29 22.85 -4.59
N ASN A 606 -18.08 23.83 -5.04
CA ASN A 606 -19.43 24.08 -4.56
C ASN A 606 -20.43 23.51 -5.58
N MET A 607 -21.34 22.66 -5.15
CA MET A 607 -22.35 22.01 -5.99
C MET A 607 -23.73 22.37 -5.48
N VAL A 608 -24.55 23.03 -6.30
CA VAL A 608 -25.92 23.44 -5.96
C VAL A 608 -26.91 22.60 -6.76
N PHE A 609 -27.72 21.83 -6.06
CA PHE A 609 -28.75 20.95 -6.60
C PHE A 609 -30.14 21.53 -6.37
N THR A 610 -31.02 21.38 -7.37
CA THR A 610 -32.46 21.61 -7.23
C THR A 610 -33.21 20.29 -7.26
N PHE A 611 -34.27 20.16 -6.47
CA PHE A 611 -35.08 18.94 -6.38
C PHE A 611 -36.48 19.15 -6.95
N GLU A 612 -37.20 18.05 -7.23
CA GLU A 612 -38.54 18.06 -7.86
C GLU A 612 -39.57 18.94 -7.15
N ASP A 613 -39.50 19.04 -5.82
CA ASP A 613 -40.42 19.83 -4.99
C ASP A 613 -39.99 21.29 -4.81
N GLY A 614 -38.91 21.72 -5.48
CA GLY A 614 -38.32 23.05 -5.33
C GLY A 614 -37.32 23.18 -4.19
N SER A 615 -37.03 22.10 -3.45
CA SER A 615 -35.95 22.08 -2.46
C SER A 615 -34.60 22.38 -3.12
N ILE A 616 -33.68 22.97 -2.34
CA ILE A 616 -32.32 23.31 -2.78
C ILE A 616 -31.32 22.70 -1.82
N GLY A 617 -30.35 21.98 -2.36
CA GLY A 617 -29.28 21.36 -1.58
C GLY A 617 -27.91 21.79 -2.09
N THR A 618 -27.06 22.27 -1.19
CA THR A 618 -25.70 22.70 -1.51
C THR A 618 -24.68 21.78 -0.85
N VAL A 619 -23.69 21.32 -1.62
CA VAL A 619 -22.51 20.60 -1.13
C VAL A 619 -21.27 21.45 -1.38
N GLU A 620 -20.65 21.93 -0.31
CA GLU A 620 -19.33 22.57 -0.34
C GLU A 620 -18.27 21.50 -0.04
N TYR A 621 -17.60 21.00 -1.06
CA TYR A 621 -16.54 20.00 -0.94
C TYR A 621 -15.17 20.65 -1.05
N LEU A 622 -14.47 20.82 0.06
CA LEU A 622 -13.26 21.64 0.16
C LEU A 622 -12.07 20.83 0.71
N SER A 623 -10.97 20.79 -0.04
CA SER A 623 -9.73 20.12 0.33
C SER A 623 -8.64 21.08 0.84
N ASN A 624 -8.88 22.39 0.74
CA ASN A 624 -7.95 23.44 1.14
C ASN A 624 -8.06 23.89 2.61
N GLY A 625 -8.94 23.27 3.41
CA GLY A 625 -9.12 23.59 4.83
C GLY A 625 -8.11 22.91 5.76
N ASP A 626 -7.91 23.50 6.94
CA ASP A 626 -7.09 22.91 8.00
C ASP A 626 -7.82 21.73 8.66
N LYS A 627 -7.09 20.63 8.94
CA LYS A 627 -7.67 19.39 9.49
C LYS A 627 -8.20 19.54 10.92
N SER A 628 -7.88 20.62 11.63
CA SER A 628 -8.43 20.92 12.95
C SER A 628 -9.91 21.30 12.91
N CYS A 629 -10.42 21.79 11.77
CA CYS A 629 -11.85 22.03 11.59
C CYS A 629 -12.59 20.69 11.39
N PRO A 630 -13.74 20.44 12.06
CA PRO A 630 -14.52 19.22 11.88
C PRO A 630 -14.84 18.94 10.41
N LYS A 631 -14.88 17.65 10.06
CA LYS A 631 -14.96 17.24 8.65
C LYS A 631 -16.30 17.60 8.02
N GLU A 632 -17.40 17.32 8.70
CA GLU A 632 -18.75 17.37 8.14
C GLU A 632 -19.61 18.34 8.95
N TYR A 633 -20.28 19.29 8.29
CA TYR A 633 -21.27 20.17 8.91
C TYR A 633 -22.48 20.30 8.00
N LEU A 634 -23.67 19.98 8.51
CA LEU A 634 -24.92 20.05 7.76
C LEU A 634 -25.92 20.95 8.49
N GLU A 635 -26.49 21.90 7.75
CA GLU A 635 -27.55 22.79 8.22
C GLU A 635 -28.78 22.67 7.31
N ILE A 636 -29.97 22.67 7.90
CA ILE A 636 -31.24 22.49 7.19
C ILE A 636 -32.26 23.52 7.68
N PHE A 637 -33.01 24.11 6.77
CA PHE A 637 -34.10 25.06 7.04
C PHE A 637 -35.36 24.65 6.28
N THR A 638 -36.49 24.61 6.98
CA THR A 638 -37.83 24.45 6.38
C THR A 638 -38.94 24.67 7.41
N GLY A 639 -40.07 25.30 7.08
CA GLY A 639 -41.27 25.32 7.94
C GLY A 639 -41.07 25.79 9.39
N GLY A 640 -40.17 26.74 9.63
CA GLY A 640 -39.80 27.19 10.98
C GLY A 640 -38.94 26.22 11.80
N LYS A 641 -38.53 25.09 11.20
CA LYS A 641 -37.59 24.10 11.73
C LYS A 641 -36.17 24.39 11.23
N ILE A 642 -35.19 24.24 12.12
CA ILE A 642 -33.77 24.32 11.81
C ILE A 642 -33.05 23.09 12.38
N VAL A 643 -32.18 22.49 11.59
CA VAL A 643 -31.30 21.39 12.01
C VAL A 643 -29.85 21.82 11.86
N GLN A 644 -29.02 21.52 12.87
CA GLN A 644 -27.57 21.67 12.79
C GLN A 644 -26.91 20.35 13.21
N LEU A 645 -26.20 19.71 12.29
CA LEU A 645 -25.44 18.48 12.53
C LEU A 645 -23.94 18.77 12.36
N ASP A 646 -23.21 18.67 13.46
CA ASP A 646 -21.77 18.89 13.52
C ASP A 646 -21.04 17.55 13.68
N ASP A 647 -20.46 17.10 12.58
CA ASP A 647 -19.56 15.95 12.40
C ASP A 647 -20.01 14.66 13.08
N PHE A 648 -21.32 14.40 13.09
CA PHE A 648 -21.95 13.26 13.78
C PHE A 648 -21.62 13.17 15.28
N LYS A 649 -21.21 14.29 15.88
CA LYS A 649 -20.88 14.44 17.30
C LYS A 649 -21.90 15.28 18.05
N LYS A 650 -22.55 16.22 17.37
CA LYS A 650 -23.60 17.05 17.95
C LYS A 650 -24.72 17.25 16.93
N LEU A 651 -25.95 17.10 17.39
CA LEU A 651 -27.16 17.41 16.65
C LEU A 651 -27.98 18.44 17.44
N SER A 652 -28.38 19.53 16.80
CA SER A 652 -29.33 20.50 17.34
C SER A 652 -30.57 20.54 16.46
N LEU A 653 -31.74 20.34 17.07
CA LEU A 653 -33.05 20.50 16.45
C LEU A 653 -33.73 21.73 17.06
N ILE A 654 -34.18 22.65 16.22
CA ILE A 654 -34.71 23.94 16.65
C ILE A 654 -36.07 24.16 15.99
N GLU A 655 -37.08 24.48 16.80
CA GLU A 655 -38.44 24.79 16.35
C GLU A 655 -39.16 25.57 17.46
N ASN A 656 -40.07 26.48 17.13
CA ASN A 656 -40.92 27.17 18.11
C ASN A 656 -40.12 27.84 19.25
N ASN A 657 -38.98 28.46 18.92
CA ASN A 657 -38.03 29.07 19.87
C ASN A 657 -37.44 28.10 20.91
N LYS A 658 -37.54 26.78 20.70
CA LYS A 658 -36.94 25.74 21.55
C LYS A 658 -35.80 25.06 20.81
N ARG A 659 -34.74 24.72 21.54
CA ARG A 659 -33.58 23.98 21.04
C ARG A 659 -33.45 22.66 21.79
N LYS A 660 -33.39 21.55 21.06
CA LYS A 660 -33.09 20.21 21.58
C LYS A 660 -31.72 19.76 21.07
N GLU A 661 -30.81 19.42 21.98
CA GLU A 661 -29.46 18.97 21.63
C GLU A 661 -29.23 17.48 21.93
N PHE A 662 -28.53 16.80 21.04
CA PHE A 662 -28.00 15.45 21.24
C PHE A 662 -26.49 15.47 21.02
N LYS A 663 -25.74 14.74 21.85
CA LYS A 663 -24.27 14.71 21.80
C LYS A 663 -23.76 13.27 21.81
N SER A 664 -22.75 13.00 20.99
CA SER A 664 -21.96 11.77 20.96
C SER A 664 -20.46 12.14 20.91
N PRO A 665 -19.91 12.72 21.99
CA PRO A 665 -18.59 13.35 21.95
C PRO A 665 -17.43 12.36 21.80
N PHE A 666 -17.61 11.09 22.21
CA PHE A 666 -16.55 10.10 22.25
C PHE A 666 -16.47 9.20 21.01
N ARG A 667 -17.52 9.18 20.17
CA ARG A 667 -17.59 8.33 18.99
C ARG A 667 -18.53 8.90 17.94
N GLN A 668 -18.09 8.93 16.70
CA GLN A 668 -18.95 9.15 15.54
C GLN A 668 -19.67 7.85 15.19
N ASP A 669 -21.00 7.89 15.11
CA ASP A 669 -21.79 6.83 14.50
C ASP A 669 -22.39 7.34 13.20
N LYS A 670 -21.76 6.93 12.10
CA LYS A 670 -22.19 7.28 10.74
C LYS A 670 -23.12 6.23 10.13
N GLY A 671 -23.58 5.23 10.90
CA GLY A 671 -24.59 4.27 10.45
C GLY A 671 -24.08 3.04 9.71
N HIS A 672 -22.77 2.73 9.70
CA HIS A 672 -22.24 1.54 8.99
C HIS A 672 -22.87 0.23 9.49
N ALA A 673 -23.00 0.04 10.81
CA ALA A 673 -23.60 -1.17 11.37
C ALA A 673 -25.09 -1.26 11.07
N ASN A 674 -25.82 -0.15 11.22
CA ASN A 674 -27.25 -0.08 10.93
C ASN A 674 -27.54 -0.34 9.44
N SER A 675 -26.71 0.22 8.55
CA SER A 675 -26.78 0.00 7.10
C SER A 675 -26.60 -1.48 6.74
N TRP A 676 -25.61 -2.15 7.34
CA TRP A 676 -25.39 -3.58 7.12
C TRP A 676 -26.53 -4.44 7.67
N ASN A 677 -27.02 -4.12 8.87
CA ASN A 677 -28.11 -4.86 9.50
C ASN A 677 -29.40 -4.76 8.69
N ALA A 678 -29.77 -3.56 8.22
CA ALA A 678 -30.94 -3.37 7.37
C ALA A 678 -30.85 -4.19 6.07
N PHE A 679 -29.67 -4.24 5.45
CA PHE A 679 -29.44 -5.07 4.27
C PHE A 679 -29.65 -6.57 4.55
N VAL A 680 -29.07 -7.06 5.64
CA VAL A 680 -29.17 -8.47 6.04
C VAL A 680 -30.60 -8.86 6.43
N GLU A 681 -31.31 -7.98 7.13
CA GLU A 681 -32.70 -8.19 7.54
C GLU A 681 -33.62 -8.29 6.31
N ASN A 682 -33.50 -7.37 5.35
CA ASN A 682 -34.34 -7.38 4.15
C ASN A 682 -34.11 -8.64 3.30
N ILE A 683 -32.86 -9.12 3.17
CA ILE A 683 -32.57 -10.41 2.50
C ILE A 683 -33.30 -11.57 3.19
N ARG A 684 -33.30 -11.62 4.52
CA ARG A 684 -33.93 -12.72 5.28
C ARG A 684 -35.44 -12.72 5.17
N ASN A 685 -36.04 -11.53 5.12
CA ASN A 685 -37.48 -11.38 5.05
C ASN A 685 -38.02 -11.50 3.61
N GLY A 686 -37.15 -11.39 2.60
CA GLY A 686 -37.56 -11.26 1.21
C GLY A 686 -38.12 -9.87 0.89
N ASP A 687 -37.69 -8.84 1.63
CA ASP A 687 -38.08 -7.45 1.43
C ASP A 687 -37.22 -6.78 0.33
N GLU A 688 -37.67 -5.63 -0.18
CA GLU A 688 -36.91 -4.82 -1.14
C GLU A 688 -35.59 -4.28 -0.56
N SER A 689 -34.71 -3.73 -1.39
CA SER A 689 -33.47 -3.11 -0.93
C SER A 689 -33.74 -1.94 0.04
N PRO A 690 -32.97 -1.80 1.15
CA PRO A 690 -33.10 -0.66 2.06
C PRO A 690 -32.88 0.71 1.40
N ILE A 691 -32.23 0.73 0.23
CA ILE A 691 -32.10 1.90 -0.63
C ILE A 691 -32.64 1.49 -2.00
N SER A 692 -33.66 2.19 -2.48
CA SER A 692 -34.24 1.92 -3.79
C SER A 692 -33.19 2.06 -4.89
N PHE A 693 -33.30 1.24 -5.95
CA PHE A 693 -32.39 1.35 -7.08
C PHE A 693 -32.49 2.72 -7.77
N SER A 694 -33.69 3.33 -7.80
CA SER A 694 -33.89 4.69 -8.31
C SER A 694 -33.04 5.72 -7.57
N ASP A 695 -32.99 5.67 -6.23
CA ASP A 695 -32.17 6.58 -5.42
C ASP A 695 -30.68 6.41 -5.73
N ILE A 696 -30.22 5.16 -5.85
CA ILE A 696 -28.83 4.82 -6.16
C ILE A 696 -28.47 5.35 -7.56
N TRP A 697 -29.33 5.12 -8.55
CA TRP A 697 -29.17 5.60 -9.91
C TRP A 697 -29.11 7.11 -9.97
N ASN A 698 -30.10 7.79 -9.39
CA ASN A 698 -30.23 9.24 -9.39
C ASN A 698 -29.02 9.89 -8.69
N GLY A 699 -28.55 9.29 -7.59
CA GLY A 699 -27.34 9.74 -6.90
C GLY A 699 -26.08 9.65 -7.77
N ALA A 700 -25.91 8.56 -8.52
CA ALA A 700 -24.79 8.41 -9.44
C ALA A 700 -24.86 9.42 -10.60
N GLN A 701 -26.03 9.58 -11.22
CA GLN A 701 -26.26 10.56 -12.29
C GLN A 701 -26.05 12.00 -11.83
N ALA A 702 -26.44 12.33 -10.60
CA ALA A 702 -26.18 13.63 -9.99
C ALA A 702 -24.67 13.89 -9.83
N CYS A 703 -23.88 12.87 -9.49
CA CYS A 703 -22.42 13.00 -9.41
C CYS A 703 -21.79 13.27 -10.78
N PHE A 704 -22.16 12.49 -11.82
CA PHE A 704 -21.66 12.70 -13.17
C PHE A 704 -22.06 14.07 -13.72
N SER A 705 -23.30 14.49 -13.47
CA SER A 705 -23.80 15.81 -13.85
C SER A 705 -23.07 16.94 -13.12
N ALA A 706 -22.66 16.75 -11.87
CA ALA A 706 -21.87 17.75 -11.12
C ALA A 706 -20.47 17.91 -11.71
N VAL A 707 -19.79 16.79 -12.05
CA VAL A 707 -18.50 16.84 -12.77
C VAL A 707 -18.65 17.54 -14.12
N ARG A 708 -19.70 17.20 -14.88
CA ARG A 708 -20.00 17.83 -16.18
C ARG A 708 -20.27 19.32 -16.02
N SER A 709 -21.08 19.72 -15.04
CA SER A 709 -21.39 21.12 -14.74
C SER A 709 -20.14 21.93 -14.36
N LEU A 710 -19.22 21.34 -13.60
CA LEU A 710 -17.96 21.97 -13.21
C LEU A 710 -17.10 22.26 -14.45
N ARG A 711 -16.95 21.28 -15.34
CA ARG A 711 -16.12 21.39 -16.54
C ARG A 711 -16.73 22.27 -17.63
N GLU A 712 -18.04 22.16 -17.85
CA GLU A 712 -18.77 22.92 -18.87
C GLU A 712 -19.22 24.31 -18.40
N GLN A 713 -19.07 24.62 -17.11
CA GLN A 713 -19.43 25.90 -16.48
C GLN A 713 -20.90 26.33 -16.69
N LYS A 714 -21.82 25.36 -16.80
CA LYS A 714 -23.26 25.61 -16.99
C LYS A 714 -24.11 24.72 -16.09
N SER A 715 -25.40 25.02 -15.97
CA SER A 715 -26.36 24.14 -15.28
C SER A 715 -26.63 22.89 -16.13
N ILE A 716 -26.67 21.72 -15.50
CA ILE A 716 -26.91 20.43 -16.13
C ILE A 716 -28.20 19.83 -15.56
N GLN A 717 -29.10 19.39 -16.44
CA GLN A 717 -30.27 18.59 -16.06
C GLN A 717 -29.83 17.14 -15.82
N ILE A 718 -30.36 16.52 -14.78
CA ILE A 718 -29.99 15.17 -14.35
C ILE A 718 -30.95 14.16 -14.99
N ASP A 719 -30.40 13.13 -15.63
CA ASP A 719 -31.19 12.06 -16.26
C ASP A 719 -31.64 11.03 -15.20
N LEU A 720 -32.84 11.25 -14.67
CA LEU A 720 -33.44 10.46 -13.60
C LEU A 720 -33.88 9.07 -14.06
N TYR A 721 -33.89 8.13 -13.12
CA TYR A 721 -34.46 6.81 -13.31
C TYR A 721 -35.96 6.95 -13.64
N LYS A 722 -36.37 6.36 -14.77
CA LYS A 722 -37.75 6.35 -15.25
C LYS A 722 -38.47 5.09 -14.85
#